data_AF-A0A412YDH2-F1
#
_entry.id   AF-A0A412YDH2-F1
#
_cell.length_a   1.000
_cell.length_b   1.000
_cell.length_c   1.000
_cell.angle_alpha   90.00
_cell.angle_beta   90.00
_cell.angle_gamma   90.00
#
_symmetry.space_group_name_H-M   'P 1'
#
loop_
_entity.id
_entity.type
_entity.pdbx_description
1 polymer ?
#
loop_
_entity_poly.entity_id
_entity_poly.type
_entity_poly.pdbx_seq_one_letter_code
_entity_poly.pdbx_strand_id
1 'polypeptide(L)'
;MKKLLLLFISALLAVSVQAQSNDKPGEWKLIASDDYPADDIGVATYDVVADFGADPTGMKDSWSIFQTALNKLGENRRGGVLFAPAGRYRITGKLYIPTGVTLRGEWKRPTKGVAIQGTILMVDNAGGDELESKSFITMEPSTALTYLSIWYPHQDPDHIKPYPPTVLYGRDGVWGNEYCNVRHVTLVNSYSGIILSRKNGGGCPNIYDVYGTPLSRGIEIDNIADVGRFEQIYFSPDYWAGSGLEGAPKAGSAFTDWIYQNGVGITMRRNDWSYTCFVDVEGYNCGFKTGNSMSGDGNPNGHNYSFHLKDCQTGIHVDGSSSSGIMFTRVEMENCENGIVVSSADGPVQFYGCEISARENAVLMESGSSSRLMMEQCTVKGGAVNSMSGDFVASDCDFNNSTPQVFIGSDARCILKGNRFAKKADVLNNSLFECHIDHTALTERNKLPEFPDLRVPETKPARVALYNVLDFGIEPFVVPFNASTNTQSIQNAIRNGLNSAKDATAAIQSALDKAKADGGGIVYLPGGRYKMLGTLTVPTGVELRGAADFGSIPRGHGTIFEVYAGKGQPSGESFLKLEAGSGVRGISINYPEQLSSMLPAMAQYPYTIQGKGKDIYIVNVGIRAAWNGLDLFSNKCDNHYVDYLAGHAFKNVIRIGGGSQGGMVNNMQFNTIVYACGAETKFGSWSNNADADNGKAYDQNMKELRFITVEDCTDEILYNDFHYGGYEGIVFDKSGAGRAASGKVLGLGIDGSMNAAMFNALGSAGFPLVNTQLVALEAKSTAFPDTRYITLGETFTGNAEFYGIDLWGGPKHSTVINNGNLVLNLVNFSTTGNVYHFYLPKSTGKAKMHNAVVNMKSDASIANSSHEKQAFVGASVLDIESWRIKLMGEWDCNLTLTPVFEATDALLSRTKWSITANVNNGNARNAIDNNVSTRWDTGQSQKAGQMVTVNMNAANKLNRIILDSSKSPGDGPAGYELYVKNGANADWKLVAEGKNGTSVLIIGFPEETATHFKITQTGTKGGYWSIHELYAALVNDTPTSISLEVAESAGEIYYYDGQLAWSGLKSDVDNQVEIIDLSGRRVLSQQVNTNSLQLSGMQGGFYIVVVSDGTNVLRKKLFFKE
;
A
#
# COMPACT_ATOMS: atom_id res chain seq x y z
N MET A 1 -19.75 56.68 -41.62
CA MET A 1 -18.32 56.56 -41.25
C MET A 1 -18.00 57.02 -39.82
N LYS A 2 -18.43 58.21 -39.34
CA LYS A 2 -18.22 58.60 -37.92
C LYS A 2 -18.94 57.74 -36.86
N LYS A 3 -20.08 57.10 -37.20
CA LYS A 3 -20.77 56.13 -36.29
C LYS A 3 -20.14 54.74 -36.24
N LEU A 4 -19.35 54.34 -37.25
CA LEU A 4 -18.66 53.04 -37.26
C LEU A 4 -17.32 53.11 -36.51
N LEU A 5 -16.68 54.28 -36.50
CA LEU A 5 -15.44 54.53 -35.75
C LEU A 5 -15.67 54.64 -34.23
N LEU A 6 -16.82 55.18 -33.79
CA LEU A 6 -17.18 55.17 -32.36
C LEU A 6 -17.47 53.76 -31.83
N LEU A 7 -18.12 52.90 -32.63
CA LEU A 7 -18.40 51.51 -32.25
C LEU A 7 -17.12 50.66 -32.18
N PHE A 8 -16.13 50.93 -33.05
CA PHE A 8 -14.82 50.28 -32.99
C PHE A 8 -13.94 50.76 -31.83
N ILE A 9 -14.02 52.05 -31.46
CA ILE A 9 -13.27 52.58 -30.31
C ILE A 9 -13.89 52.12 -28.98
N SER A 10 -15.21 51.95 -28.88
CA SER A 10 -15.85 51.34 -27.71
C SER A 10 -15.64 49.82 -27.62
N ALA A 11 -15.41 49.12 -28.75
CA ALA A 11 -15.07 47.70 -28.75
C ALA A 11 -13.59 47.44 -28.41
N LEU A 12 -12.67 48.36 -28.77
CA LEU A 12 -11.25 48.28 -28.37
C LEU A 12 -10.99 48.74 -26.93
N LEU A 13 -11.85 49.58 -26.35
CA LEU A 13 -11.84 49.89 -24.91
C LEU A 13 -12.57 48.83 -24.05
N ALA A 14 -13.30 47.90 -24.67
CA ALA A 14 -13.89 46.74 -23.99
C ALA A 14 -12.94 45.51 -23.95
N VAL A 15 -11.74 45.62 -24.54
CA VAL A 15 -10.69 44.60 -24.49
C VAL A 15 -9.44 45.20 -23.84
N SER A 16 -9.53 45.53 -22.54
CA SER A 16 -8.37 45.76 -21.65
C SER A 16 -8.77 46.14 -20.22
N VAL A 17 -9.88 45.63 -19.70
CA VAL A 17 -10.06 45.48 -18.24
C VAL A 17 -10.95 44.26 -18.06
N GLN A 18 -10.36 43.07 -18.04
CA GLN A 18 -11.04 41.93 -17.44
C GLN A 18 -11.14 42.27 -15.96
N ALA A 19 -12.33 42.69 -15.54
CA ALA A 19 -12.61 43.03 -14.16
C ALA A 19 -12.09 41.88 -13.27
N GLN A 20 -11.17 42.19 -12.36
CA GLN A 20 -11.09 41.49 -11.09
C GLN A 20 -12.54 41.28 -10.63
N SER A 21 -12.94 40.05 -10.30
CA SER A 21 -14.25 39.82 -9.73
C SER A 21 -14.46 40.87 -8.62
N ASN A 22 -15.51 41.68 -8.72
CA ASN A 22 -15.86 42.68 -7.69
C ASN A 22 -16.13 42.05 -6.32
N ASP A 23 -16.13 40.71 -6.23
CA ASP A 23 -16.10 39.95 -5.00
C ASP A 23 -14.72 40.07 -4.35
N LYS A 24 -14.55 41.11 -3.52
CA LYS A 24 -13.74 40.97 -2.31
C LYS A 24 -14.37 39.83 -1.53
N PRO A 25 -13.74 38.64 -1.43
CA PRO A 25 -14.31 37.56 -0.63
C PRO A 25 -14.58 38.10 0.78
N GLY A 26 -15.73 37.73 1.31
CA GLY A 26 -16.28 38.20 2.58
C GLY A 26 -15.33 37.97 3.75
N GLU A 27 -15.66 38.61 4.87
CA GLU A 27 -14.99 38.50 6.16
C GLU A 27 -14.52 37.06 6.44
N TRP A 28 -13.25 36.74 6.20
CA TRP A 28 -12.68 35.43 6.56
C TRP A 28 -12.87 35.20 8.05
N LYS A 29 -13.32 33.99 8.43
CA LYS A 29 -13.67 33.67 9.81
C LYS A 29 -12.78 32.57 10.34
N LEU A 30 -12.30 32.73 11.57
CA LEU A 30 -11.66 31.63 12.28
C LEU A 30 -12.70 30.57 12.62
N ILE A 31 -12.33 29.31 12.42
CA ILE A 31 -13.10 28.15 12.85
C ILE A 31 -12.38 27.59 14.07
N ALA A 32 -12.93 27.85 15.25
CA ALA A 32 -12.43 27.32 16.52
C ALA A 32 -13.64 27.05 17.41
N SER A 33 -13.68 25.86 18.01
CA SER A 33 -14.83 25.38 18.77
C SER A 33 -14.34 24.54 19.94
N ASP A 34 -14.76 24.89 21.16
CA ASP A 34 -14.47 24.09 22.36
C ASP A 34 -15.34 22.82 22.42
N ASP A 35 -16.55 22.87 21.83
CA ASP A 35 -17.48 21.74 21.76
C ASP A 35 -17.05 20.70 20.73
N TYR A 36 -16.36 21.15 19.67
CA TYR A 36 -15.86 20.35 18.55
C TYR A 36 -14.35 20.58 18.35
N PRO A 37 -13.52 20.02 19.23
CA PRO A 37 -12.07 20.23 19.19
C PRO A 37 -11.47 19.70 17.88
N ALA A 38 -10.48 20.42 17.37
CA ALA A 38 -9.74 20.11 16.16
C ALA A 38 -8.23 20.23 16.43
N ASP A 39 -7.42 19.52 15.64
CA ASP A 39 -5.96 19.54 15.76
C ASP A 39 -5.34 20.86 15.22
N ASP A 40 -6.17 21.70 14.60
CA ASP A 40 -5.86 23.01 14.06
C ASP A 40 -6.99 24.03 14.31
N ILE A 41 -6.68 25.31 14.17
CA ILE A 41 -7.69 26.37 13.98
C ILE A 41 -7.98 26.42 12.49
N GLY A 42 -9.22 26.48 12.01
CA GLY A 42 -9.53 26.64 10.57
C GLY A 42 -9.70 28.11 10.15
N VAL A 43 -9.63 28.41 8.85
CA VAL A 43 -10.00 29.73 8.29
C VAL A 43 -11.03 29.55 7.18
N ALA A 44 -12.28 29.91 7.43
CA ALA A 44 -13.37 29.87 6.47
C ALA A 44 -13.25 31.02 5.47
N THR A 45 -13.37 30.70 4.17
CA THR A 45 -13.62 31.72 3.15
C THR A 45 -15.12 32.04 3.08
N TYR A 46 -15.96 31.01 3.21
CA TYR A 46 -17.41 31.15 3.28
C TYR A 46 -18.02 30.23 4.33
N ASP A 47 -19.09 30.70 4.97
CA ASP A 47 -20.00 29.91 5.80
C ASP A 47 -21.26 29.58 5.00
N VAL A 48 -21.56 28.30 4.84
CA VAL A 48 -22.67 27.84 3.99
C VAL A 48 -24.04 28.27 4.51
N VAL A 49 -24.18 28.52 5.82
CA VAL A 49 -25.42 28.99 6.45
C VAL A 49 -25.47 30.51 6.40
N ALA A 50 -24.45 31.20 6.91
CA ALA A 50 -24.47 32.66 7.04
C ALA A 50 -24.40 33.38 5.69
N ASP A 51 -23.61 32.86 4.74
CA ASP A 51 -23.36 33.54 3.46
C ASP A 51 -24.26 33.03 2.32
N PHE A 52 -24.77 31.80 2.42
CA PHE A 52 -25.57 31.16 1.36
C PHE A 52 -26.97 30.67 1.80
N GLY A 53 -27.28 30.67 3.11
CA GLY A 53 -28.61 30.33 3.62
C GLY A 53 -28.95 28.84 3.61
N ALA A 54 -27.97 27.94 3.74
CA ALA A 54 -28.24 26.52 3.94
C ALA A 54 -29.07 26.27 5.21
N ASP A 55 -29.88 25.22 5.21
CA ASP A 55 -30.73 24.85 6.35
C ASP A 55 -30.03 23.80 7.23
N PRO A 56 -29.52 24.19 8.42
CA PRO A 56 -28.84 23.27 9.33
C PRO A 56 -29.81 22.38 10.13
N THR A 57 -31.12 22.52 9.94
CA THR A 57 -32.12 21.66 10.59
C THR A 57 -32.44 20.40 9.79
N GLY A 58 -32.12 20.41 8.49
CA GLY A 58 -32.40 19.30 7.59
C GLY A 58 -33.83 19.25 7.05
N MET A 59 -34.67 20.25 7.37
CA MET A 59 -36.05 20.32 6.88
C MET A 59 -36.11 20.69 5.39
N LYS A 60 -35.22 21.57 4.92
CA LYS A 60 -35.08 21.99 3.54
C LYS A 60 -33.85 21.36 2.88
N ASP A 61 -33.98 21.07 1.60
CA ASP A 61 -32.86 20.65 0.78
C ASP A 61 -31.84 21.78 0.64
N SER A 62 -30.58 21.47 0.93
CA SER A 62 -29.43 22.36 0.85
C SER A 62 -28.49 22.02 -0.31
N TRP A 63 -28.82 21.03 -1.15
CA TRP A 63 -27.94 20.56 -2.23
C TRP A 63 -27.43 21.67 -3.16
N SER A 64 -28.34 22.45 -3.75
CA SER A 64 -27.97 23.51 -4.69
C SER A 64 -27.15 24.63 -4.02
N ILE A 65 -27.41 24.87 -2.73
CA ILE A 65 -26.72 25.87 -1.91
C ILE A 65 -25.26 25.46 -1.70
N PHE A 66 -25.02 24.22 -1.26
CA PHE A 66 -23.67 23.67 -1.10
C PHE A 66 -22.91 23.67 -2.43
N GLN A 67 -23.53 23.19 -3.51
CA GLN A 67 -22.84 23.13 -4.80
C GLN A 67 -22.50 24.52 -5.35
N THR A 68 -23.37 25.51 -5.19
CA THR A 68 -23.08 26.90 -5.58
C THR A 68 -21.91 27.46 -4.77
N ALA A 69 -21.87 27.24 -3.46
CA ALA A 69 -20.77 27.70 -2.61
C ALA A 69 -19.43 27.03 -2.99
N LEU A 70 -19.43 25.72 -3.21
CA LEU A 70 -18.25 24.96 -3.68
C LEU A 70 -17.76 25.46 -5.05
N ASN A 71 -18.67 25.66 -6.01
CA ASN A 71 -18.34 26.18 -7.33
C ASN A 71 -17.69 27.57 -7.23
N LYS A 72 -18.22 28.44 -6.36
CA LYS A 72 -17.68 29.80 -6.14
C LYS A 72 -16.25 29.76 -5.62
N LEU A 73 -15.91 28.83 -4.72
CA LEU A 73 -14.52 28.65 -4.24
C LEU A 73 -13.59 28.07 -5.32
N GLY A 74 -14.13 27.23 -6.20
CA GLY A 74 -13.39 26.61 -7.30
C GLY A 74 -12.99 27.58 -8.41
N GLU A 75 -13.61 28.77 -8.48
CA GLU A 75 -13.32 29.76 -9.52
C GLU A 75 -11.84 30.13 -9.55
N ASN A 76 -11.24 30.06 -10.74
CA ASN A 76 -9.83 30.37 -10.98
C ASN A 76 -8.84 29.57 -10.10
N ARG A 77 -9.25 28.43 -9.52
CA ARG A 77 -8.43 27.62 -8.60
C ARG A 77 -7.87 28.42 -7.41
N ARG A 78 -8.56 29.48 -6.98
CA ARG A 78 -8.15 30.27 -5.80
C ARG A 78 -8.21 29.44 -4.53
N GLY A 79 -9.10 28.45 -4.50
CA GLY A 79 -9.28 27.55 -3.37
C GLY A 79 -9.92 28.24 -2.17
N GLY A 80 -9.77 27.62 -1.00
CA GLY A 80 -10.35 28.09 0.25
C GLY A 80 -11.26 27.06 0.89
N VAL A 81 -11.79 27.42 2.05
CA VAL A 81 -12.61 26.55 2.88
C VAL A 81 -14.07 26.98 2.81
N LEU A 82 -14.96 26.05 2.46
CA LEU A 82 -16.39 26.15 2.74
C LEU A 82 -16.64 25.54 4.13
N PHE A 83 -17.06 26.38 5.06
CA PHE A 83 -17.41 25.96 6.41
C PHE A 83 -18.90 25.61 6.49
N ALA A 84 -19.21 24.44 7.03
CA ALA A 84 -20.55 24.00 7.37
C ALA A 84 -20.65 23.82 8.89
N PRO A 85 -21.23 24.77 9.65
CA PRO A 85 -21.33 24.66 11.10
C PRO A 85 -22.14 23.44 11.54
N ALA A 86 -22.03 23.04 12.80
CA ALA A 86 -22.75 21.91 13.37
C ALA A 86 -24.26 22.00 13.06
N GLY A 87 -24.83 20.88 12.63
CA GLY A 87 -26.19 20.83 12.11
C GLY A 87 -26.40 19.64 11.18
N ARG A 88 -27.65 19.44 10.75
CA ARG A 88 -28.05 18.40 9.81
C ARG A 88 -28.44 19.04 8.48
N TYR A 89 -27.78 18.66 7.40
CA TYR A 89 -28.00 19.24 6.08
C TYR A 89 -28.57 18.18 5.14
N ARG A 90 -29.80 18.37 4.68
CA ARG A 90 -30.43 17.47 3.70
C ARG A 90 -29.85 17.76 2.32
N ILE A 91 -29.30 16.75 1.66
CA ILE A 91 -28.70 16.87 0.32
C ILE A 91 -29.32 15.82 -0.60
N THR A 92 -30.13 16.26 -1.57
CA THR A 92 -30.82 15.37 -2.52
C THR A 92 -29.99 14.99 -3.75
N GLY A 93 -28.89 15.71 -4.00
CA GLY A 93 -28.03 15.52 -5.17
C GLY A 93 -26.57 15.20 -4.83
N LYS A 94 -25.72 15.19 -5.86
CA LYS A 94 -24.27 14.94 -5.71
C LYS A 94 -23.52 16.25 -5.50
N LEU A 95 -22.42 16.18 -4.75
CA LEU A 95 -21.51 17.29 -4.54
C LEU A 95 -20.19 17.06 -5.28
N TYR A 96 -19.77 18.07 -6.03
CA TYR A 96 -18.43 18.15 -6.61
C TYR A 96 -17.60 19.12 -5.80
N ILE A 97 -16.46 18.67 -5.29
CA ILE A 97 -15.46 19.52 -4.63
C ILE A 97 -14.42 19.91 -5.70
N PRO A 98 -14.36 21.19 -6.14
CA PRO A 98 -13.43 21.61 -7.18
C PRO A 98 -11.98 21.68 -6.69
N THR A 99 -11.02 21.60 -7.62
CA THR A 99 -9.58 21.72 -7.32
C THR A 99 -9.27 22.92 -6.41
N GLY A 100 -8.51 22.72 -5.33
CA GLY A 100 -8.09 23.75 -4.39
C GLY A 100 -9.05 23.97 -3.21
N VAL A 101 -10.22 23.32 -3.21
CA VAL A 101 -11.31 23.58 -2.25
C VAL A 101 -11.31 22.56 -1.12
N THR A 102 -11.60 23.04 0.08
CA THR A 102 -11.89 22.22 1.26
C THR A 102 -13.36 22.37 1.67
N LEU A 103 -14.07 21.26 1.86
CA LEU A 103 -15.33 21.24 2.61
C LEU A 103 -15.01 20.85 4.05
N ARG A 104 -15.24 21.76 5.00
CA ARG A 104 -14.96 21.57 6.43
C ARG A 104 -16.22 21.73 7.26
N GLY A 105 -16.48 20.81 8.18
CA GLY A 105 -17.51 20.96 9.21
C GLY A 105 -16.96 21.20 10.61
N GLU A 106 -17.82 20.95 11.59
CA GLU A 106 -17.46 20.71 12.98
C GLU A 106 -17.68 19.23 13.29
N TRP A 107 -16.72 18.60 13.97
CA TRP A 107 -16.78 17.17 14.21
C TRP A 107 -16.22 16.83 15.58
N LYS A 108 -16.90 15.88 16.22
CA LYS A 108 -16.42 15.26 17.43
C LYS A 108 -16.01 13.84 17.08
N ARG A 109 -14.77 13.47 17.40
CA ARG A 109 -14.27 12.10 17.19
C ARG A 109 -15.29 11.11 17.76
N PRO A 110 -15.86 10.21 16.92
CA PRO A 110 -16.92 9.33 17.37
C PRO A 110 -16.34 8.28 18.31
N THR A 111 -17.18 7.79 19.21
CA THR A 111 -16.89 6.67 20.09
C THR A 111 -17.97 5.61 19.84
N LYS A 112 -17.59 4.33 19.74
CA LYS A 112 -18.54 3.21 19.55
C LYS A 112 -19.67 3.31 20.59
N GLY A 113 -20.92 3.16 20.15
CA GLY A 113 -22.09 3.24 21.05
C GLY A 113 -22.50 4.66 21.50
N VAL A 114 -21.80 5.72 21.09
CA VAL A 114 -22.10 7.11 21.47
C VAL A 114 -22.67 7.88 20.28
N ALA A 115 -23.67 8.73 20.55
CA ALA A 115 -24.34 9.51 19.52
C ALA A 115 -23.36 10.44 18.76
N ILE A 116 -23.52 10.47 17.43
CA ILE A 116 -22.71 11.28 16.53
C ILE A 116 -23.15 12.75 16.61
N GLN A 117 -22.17 13.66 16.62
CA GLN A 117 -22.38 15.09 16.83
C GLN A 117 -21.59 15.92 15.81
N GLY A 118 -21.98 17.19 15.65
CA GLY A 118 -21.35 18.14 14.74
C GLY A 118 -22.13 18.28 13.44
N THR A 119 -21.40 18.45 12.34
CA THR A 119 -21.91 18.61 10.98
C THR A 119 -22.25 17.25 10.38
N ILE A 120 -23.51 17.05 10.01
CA ILE A 120 -24.01 15.81 9.42
C ILE A 120 -24.62 16.10 8.05
N LEU A 121 -24.06 15.50 7.00
CA LEU A 121 -24.65 15.50 5.66
C LEU A 121 -25.61 14.31 5.52
N MET A 122 -26.90 14.61 5.36
CA MET A 122 -27.95 13.61 5.18
C MET A 122 -28.19 13.38 3.69
N VAL A 123 -27.79 12.21 3.20
CA VAL A 123 -27.88 11.86 1.79
C VAL A 123 -29.29 11.37 1.47
N ASP A 124 -30.14 12.28 0.99
CA ASP A 124 -31.56 12.01 0.74
C ASP A 124 -31.76 11.37 -0.64
N ASN A 125 -31.29 10.12 -0.78
CA ASN A 125 -31.58 9.26 -1.93
C ASN A 125 -31.97 7.84 -1.47
N ALA A 126 -32.77 7.15 -2.28
CA ALA A 126 -33.35 5.85 -1.92
C ALA A 126 -32.44 4.64 -2.20
N GLY A 127 -31.14 4.86 -2.48
CA GLY A 127 -30.22 3.80 -2.92
C GLY A 127 -30.33 3.49 -4.41
N GLY A 128 -29.68 2.40 -4.85
CA GLY A 128 -29.68 2.00 -6.25
C GLY A 128 -28.55 1.03 -6.59
N ASP A 129 -27.78 1.35 -7.62
CA ASP A 129 -26.59 0.60 -8.04
C ASP A 129 -25.31 1.21 -7.46
N GLU A 130 -24.23 0.42 -7.39
CA GLU A 130 -22.92 0.84 -6.89
C GLU A 130 -22.07 1.51 -7.99
N LEU A 131 -22.66 2.41 -8.77
CA LEU A 131 -21.95 3.07 -9.88
C LEU A 131 -21.14 4.29 -9.43
N GLU A 132 -19.86 4.35 -9.79
CA GLU A 132 -18.98 5.51 -9.52
C GLU A 132 -19.56 6.82 -10.05
N SER A 133 -20.19 6.78 -11.24
CA SER A 133 -20.83 7.96 -11.83
C SER A 133 -21.97 8.51 -10.98
N LYS A 134 -22.48 7.74 -10.01
CA LYS A 134 -23.54 8.10 -9.07
C LYS A 134 -23.07 8.46 -7.66
N SER A 135 -21.76 8.48 -7.41
CA SER A 135 -21.18 8.77 -6.09
C SER A 135 -21.70 10.08 -5.47
N PHE A 136 -21.86 10.10 -4.15
CA PHE A 136 -22.42 11.25 -3.44
C PHE A 136 -21.48 12.46 -3.50
N ILE A 137 -20.24 12.30 -3.02
CA ILE A 137 -19.19 13.32 -3.13
C ILE A 137 -18.17 12.86 -4.17
N THR A 138 -17.94 13.67 -5.19
CA THR A 138 -16.87 13.46 -6.17
C THR A 138 -15.82 14.55 -6.03
N MET A 139 -14.59 14.14 -5.74
CA MET A 139 -13.47 15.04 -5.49
C MET A 139 -12.64 15.22 -6.76
N GLU A 140 -12.43 16.48 -7.15
CA GLU A 140 -11.39 16.84 -8.11
C GLU A 140 -10.00 16.80 -7.45
N PRO A 141 -8.90 16.82 -8.23
CA PRO A 141 -7.55 16.73 -7.69
C PRO A 141 -7.23 17.85 -6.70
N SER A 142 -6.40 17.58 -5.69
CA SER A 142 -5.99 18.58 -4.69
C SER A 142 -7.16 19.23 -3.96
N THR A 143 -7.90 18.42 -3.23
CA THR A 143 -9.09 18.83 -2.46
C THR A 143 -9.12 18.16 -1.11
N ALA A 144 -9.93 18.70 -0.21
CA ALA A 144 -10.14 18.11 1.11
C ALA A 144 -11.62 18.04 1.51
N LEU A 145 -11.97 16.96 2.21
CA LEU A 145 -13.23 16.75 2.92
C LEU A 145 -12.88 16.46 4.37
N THR A 146 -13.34 17.30 5.31
CA THR A 146 -12.88 17.17 6.69
C THR A 146 -13.85 17.63 7.77
N TYR A 147 -13.71 17.05 8.96
CA TYR A 147 -14.48 17.36 10.17
C TYR A 147 -16.00 17.29 9.94
N LEU A 148 -16.51 16.18 9.41
CA LEU A 148 -17.97 15.99 9.28
C LEU A 148 -18.38 14.52 9.26
N SER A 149 -19.68 14.28 9.41
CA SER A 149 -20.29 12.96 9.30
C SER A 149 -21.22 12.87 8.08
N ILE A 150 -21.33 11.68 7.48
CA ILE A 150 -22.20 11.42 6.33
C ILE A 150 -23.12 10.25 6.67
N TRP A 151 -24.42 10.44 6.47
CA TRP A 151 -25.46 9.49 6.85
C TRP A 151 -26.52 9.31 5.75
N TYR A 152 -26.95 8.06 5.56
CA TYR A 152 -27.96 7.64 4.61
C TYR A 152 -29.27 7.26 5.34
N PRO A 153 -30.26 8.18 5.44
CA PRO A 153 -31.52 7.95 6.18
C PRO A 153 -32.40 6.83 5.63
N HIS A 154 -32.23 6.45 4.37
CA HIS A 154 -33.08 5.46 3.68
C HIS A 154 -32.46 4.05 3.59
N GLN A 155 -31.30 3.84 4.22
CA GLN A 155 -30.70 2.51 4.32
C GLN A 155 -31.44 1.71 5.40
N ASP A 156 -32.02 0.59 5.01
CA ASP A 156 -32.79 -0.28 5.91
C ASP A 156 -31.83 -1.31 6.53
N PRO A 157 -31.63 -1.33 7.86
CA PRO A 157 -30.76 -2.30 8.50
C PRO A 157 -31.23 -3.76 8.37
N ASP A 158 -32.52 -3.99 8.16
CA ASP A 158 -33.06 -5.34 7.97
C ASP A 158 -32.98 -5.80 6.50
N HIS A 159 -32.81 -4.86 5.57
CA HIS A 159 -32.72 -5.10 4.13
C HIS A 159 -31.66 -4.22 3.48
N ILE A 160 -30.39 -4.49 3.80
CA ILE A 160 -29.25 -3.74 3.27
C ILE A 160 -29.28 -3.75 1.74
N LYS A 161 -29.37 -2.57 1.15
CA LYS A 161 -29.38 -2.38 -0.31
C LYS A 161 -28.14 -1.61 -0.78
N PRO A 162 -27.70 -1.81 -2.03
CA PRO A 162 -26.56 -1.08 -2.56
C PRO A 162 -26.81 0.43 -2.67
N TYR A 163 -25.76 1.19 -2.38
CA TYR A 163 -25.67 2.63 -2.65
C TYR A 163 -24.39 2.90 -3.46
N PRO A 164 -24.37 3.97 -4.28
CA PRO A 164 -23.14 4.45 -4.88
C PRO A 164 -22.07 4.77 -3.82
N PRO A 165 -20.78 4.81 -4.21
CA PRO A 165 -19.72 5.22 -3.30
C PRO A 165 -20.03 6.57 -2.63
N THR A 166 -19.73 6.65 -1.33
CA THR A 166 -19.97 7.87 -0.56
C THR A 166 -19.03 8.96 -1.00
N VAL A 167 -17.75 8.61 -1.14
CA VAL A 167 -16.70 9.50 -1.64
C VAL A 167 -15.99 8.82 -2.80
N LEU A 168 -15.90 9.53 -3.93
CA LEU A 168 -15.13 9.12 -5.10
C LEU A 168 -13.96 10.08 -5.30
N TYR A 169 -12.75 9.53 -5.32
CA TYR A 169 -11.58 10.28 -5.77
C TYR A 169 -11.54 10.22 -7.30
N GLY A 170 -11.67 11.38 -7.93
CA GLY A 170 -11.56 11.53 -9.37
C GLY A 170 -12.87 11.80 -10.05
N ARG A 171 -12.94 12.96 -10.71
CA ARG A 171 -14.03 13.33 -11.60
C ARG A 171 -13.71 12.90 -13.03
N ASP A 172 -14.64 12.19 -13.65
CA ASP A 172 -14.54 11.82 -15.07
C ASP A 172 -14.35 13.08 -15.94
N GLY A 173 -13.41 13.01 -16.88
CA GLY A 173 -13.04 14.14 -17.75
C GLY A 173 -12.12 15.20 -17.13
N VAL A 174 -11.69 15.05 -15.87
CA VAL A 174 -10.70 15.95 -15.24
C VAL A 174 -9.32 15.28 -15.24
N TRP A 175 -8.32 15.93 -15.85
CA TRP A 175 -6.97 15.40 -15.96
C TRP A 175 -6.20 15.47 -14.63
N GLY A 176 -5.63 14.32 -14.21
CA GLY A 176 -4.68 14.21 -13.09
C GLY A 176 -5.32 14.03 -11.71
N ASN A 177 -6.01 12.89 -11.49
CA ASN A 177 -6.69 12.50 -10.25
C ASN A 177 -5.73 12.23 -9.07
N GLU A 178 -5.07 13.26 -8.56
CA GLU A 178 -4.05 13.11 -7.51
C GLU A 178 -4.32 14.04 -6.30
N TYR A 179 -3.86 13.64 -5.10
CA TYR A 179 -3.89 14.45 -3.87
C TYR A 179 -5.29 14.80 -3.35
N CYS A 180 -6.21 13.84 -3.37
CA CYS A 180 -7.50 13.97 -2.68
C CYS A 180 -7.35 13.57 -1.20
N ASN A 181 -7.91 14.37 -0.31
CA ASN A 181 -7.75 14.23 1.15
C ASN A 181 -9.12 14.04 1.84
N VAL A 182 -9.31 12.93 2.55
CA VAL A 182 -10.46 12.71 3.45
C VAL A 182 -9.93 12.55 4.86
N ARG A 183 -10.25 13.49 5.75
CA ARG A 183 -9.66 13.56 7.09
C ARG A 183 -10.68 13.85 8.16
N HIS A 184 -10.71 13.15 9.29
CA HIS A 184 -11.68 13.39 10.38
C HIS A 184 -13.13 13.26 9.90
N VAL A 185 -13.47 12.12 9.31
CA VAL A 185 -14.79 11.86 8.71
C VAL A 185 -15.44 10.62 9.32
N THR A 186 -16.74 10.70 9.57
CA THR A 186 -17.54 9.54 9.98
C THR A 186 -18.50 9.10 8.88
N LEU A 187 -18.32 7.87 8.38
CA LEU A 187 -19.16 7.20 7.41
C LEU A 187 -20.21 6.35 8.15
N VAL A 188 -21.33 6.96 8.53
CA VAL A 188 -22.26 6.35 9.51
C VAL A 188 -22.76 4.98 9.05
N ASN A 189 -23.29 4.89 7.83
CA ASN A 189 -23.89 3.67 7.28
C ASN A 189 -23.73 3.60 5.74
N SER A 190 -22.60 4.10 5.26
CA SER A 190 -22.24 4.05 3.84
C SER A 190 -22.25 2.62 3.32
N TYR A 191 -22.89 2.34 2.19
CA TYR A 191 -22.77 1.00 1.57
C TYR A 191 -21.32 0.76 1.11
N SER A 192 -20.82 1.66 0.26
CA SER A 192 -19.40 1.77 -0.09
C SER A 192 -18.90 3.12 0.40
N GLY A 193 -17.81 3.11 1.18
CA GLY A 193 -17.23 4.31 1.78
C GLY A 193 -16.46 5.15 0.77
N ILE A 194 -15.13 5.03 0.79
CA ILE A 194 -14.21 5.82 -0.04
C ILE A 194 -13.67 4.91 -1.15
N ILE A 195 -13.90 5.30 -2.40
CA ILE A 195 -13.41 4.58 -3.57
C ILE A 195 -12.53 5.52 -4.40
N LEU A 196 -11.38 5.01 -4.81
CA LEU A 196 -10.59 5.63 -5.86
C LEU A 196 -11.14 5.18 -7.21
N SER A 197 -11.39 6.13 -8.12
CA SER A 197 -12.03 5.81 -9.40
C SER A 197 -11.26 4.71 -10.12
N ARG A 198 -11.92 3.57 -10.32
CA ARG A 198 -11.37 2.40 -11.02
C ARG A 198 -11.05 2.74 -12.48
N LYS A 199 -11.79 3.70 -13.05
CA LYS A 199 -11.62 4.18 -14.43
C LYS A 199 -10.48 5.19 -14.57
N ASN A 200 -10.43 6.19 -13.68
CA ASN A 200 -9.50 7.31 -13.84
C ASN A 200 -8.13 7.07 -13.19
N GLY A 201 -7.99 6.04 -12.33
CA GLY A 201 -6.80 5.82 -11.51
C GLY A 201 -6.50 7.04 -10.64
N GLY A 202 -5.28 7.18 -10.14
CA GLY A 202 -4.89 8.38 -9.41
C GLY A 202 -3.50 8.30 -8.78
N GLY A 203 -3.18 9.23 -7.88
CA GLY A 203 -1.92 9.20 -7.15
C GLY A 203 -2.00 9.95 -5.82
N CYS A 204 -1.25 9.49 -4.82
CA CYS A 204 -1.15 10.13 -3.51
C CYS A 204 -2.50 10.40 -2.80
N PRO A 205 -3.42 9.42 -2.68
CA PRO A 205 -4.58 9.58 -1.81
C PRO A 205 -4.14 9.80 -0.36
N ASN A 206 -4.87 10.63 0.37
CA ASN A 206 -4.69 10.80 1.82
C ASN A 206 -6.01 10.51 2.52
N ILE A 207 -6.02 9.53 3.41
CA ILE A 207 -7.15 9.15 4.25
C ILE A 207 -6.64 9.10 5.70
N TYR A 208 -7.22 9.89 6.59
CA TYR A 208 -6.77 10.00 7.99
C TYR A 208 -7.93 10.15 8.97
N ASP A 209 -7.92 9.42 10.08
CA ASP A 209 -8.89 9.55 11.19
C ASP A 209 -10.34 9.37 10.69
N VAL A 210 -10.59 8.25 10.00
CA VAL A 210 -11.90 7.89 9.40
C VAL A 210 -12.57 6.79 10.21
N TYR A 211 -13.85 7.01 10.54
CA TYR A 211 -14.65 6.14 11.39
C TYR A 211 -15.93 5.71 10.68
N GLY A 212 -16.54 4.62 11.12
CA GLY A 212 -17.94 4.36 10.77
C GLY A 212 -18.31 2.90 10.61
N THR A 213 -19.49 2.70 10.02
CA THR A 213 -20.02 1.37 9.67
C THR A 213 -20.22 1.30 8.15
N PRO A 214 -19.14 1.28 7.35
CA PRO A 214 -19.27 0.94 5.94
C PRO A 214 -19.79 -0.50 5.81
N LEU A 215 -20.81 -0.72 4.99
CA LEU A 215 -21.55 -1.98 4.97
C LEU A 215 -20.86 -3.01 4.07
N SER A 216 -20.73 -2.71 2.77
CA SER A 216 -20.08 -3.61 1.80
C SER A 216 -18.58 -3.44 1.79
N ARG A 217 -18.09 -2.19 1.69
CA ARG A 217 -16.65 -1.90 1.72
C ARG A 217 -16.34 -0.54 2.30
N GLY A 218 -15.36 -0.49 3.20
CA GLY A 218 -14.88 0.76 3.79
C GLY A 218 -14.08 1.58 2.80
N ILE A 219 -12.94 1.06 2.40
CA ILE A 219 -12.02 1.71 1.45
C ILE A 219 -11.67 0.73 0.33
N GLU A 220 -11.78 1.15 -0.92
CA GLU A 220 -11.27 0.40 -2.06
C GLU A 220 -10.28 1.25 -2.87
N ILE A 221 -9.09 0.69 -3.07
CA ILE A 221 -7.99 1.31 -3.80
C ILE A 221 -7.69 0.45 -5.00
N ASP A 222 -7.61 1.07 -6.17
CA ASP A 222 -7.17 0.45 -7.42
C ASP A 222 -6.55 1.49 -8.34
N ASN A 223 -5.67 1.05 -9.25
CA ASN A 223 -5.05 1.86 -10.29
C ASN A 223 -4.35 3.15 -9.80
N ILE A 224 -3.70 3.12 -8.63
CA ILE A 224 -2.88 4.27 -8.20
C ILE A 224 -1.44 4.19 -8.72
N ALA A 225 -0.90 5.33 -9.14
CA ALA A 225 0.41 5.48 -9.78
C ALA A 225 1.45 6.23 -8.93
N ASP A 226 1.11 6.57 -7.67
CA ASP A 226 2.01 7.24 -6.72
C ASP A 226 1.50 7.02 -5.27
N VAL A 227 2.33 7.30 -4.28
CA VAL A 227 2.24 6.74 -2.93
C VAL A 227 1.13 7.34 -2.06
N GLY A 228 0.17 6.51 -1.66
CA GLY A 228 -0.95 6.88 -0.78
C GLY A 228 -0.66 6.74 0.71
N ARG A 229 -1.45 7.45 1.54
CA ARG A 229 -1.45 7.38 3.01
C ARG A 229 -2.84 7.06 3.53
N PHE A 230 -2.94 5.97 4.29
CA PHE A 230 -4.16 5.42 4.85
C PHE A 230 -3.95 5.17 6.34
N GLU A 231 -4.37 6.11 7.16
CA GLU A 231 -3.95 6.18 8.55
C GLU A 231 -5.14 6.36 9.49
N GLN A 232 -5.10 5.75 10.68
CA GLN A 232 -6.10 5.97 11.73
C GLN A 232 -7.53 5.65 11.23
N ILE A 233 -7.76 4.39 10.84
CA ILE A 233 -9.02 3.93 10.24
C ILE A 233 -9.74 3.02 11.23
N TYR A 234 -11.01 3.30 11.51
CA TYR A 234 -11.78 2.64 12.58
C TYR A 234 -13.17 2.22 12.09
N PHE A 235 -13.34 0.94 11.74
CA PHE A 235 -14.61 0.41 11.25
C PHE A 235 -15.22 -0.60 12.20
N SER A 236 -16.49 -0.39 12.54
CA SER A 236 -17.26 -1.28 13.43
C SER A 236 -18.76 -1.06 13.22
N PRO A 237 -19.59 -2.12 13.32
CA PRO A 237 -21.06 -2.01 13.34
C PRO A 237 -21.62 -1.05 14.40
N ASP A 238 -20.87 -0.83 15.48
CA ASP A 238 -21.32 -0.06 16.64
C ASP A 238 -21.41 1.45 16.40
N TYR A 239 -20.77 1.96 15.35
CA TYR A 239 -20.89 3.38 15.00
C TYR A 239 -22.29 3.70 14.46
N TRP A 240 -22.89 2.84 13.63
CA TRP A 240 -24.26 3.02 13.15
C TRP A 240 -25.28 2.76 14.27
N ALA A 241 -25.16 1.62 14.96
CA ALA A 241 -26.08 1.26 16.03
C ALA A 241 -26.08 2.28 17.18
N GLY A 242 -24.90 2.82 17.51
CA GLY A 242 -24.71 3.85 18.53
C GLY A 242 -24.97 5.29 18.07
N SER A 243 -25.22 5.52 16.77
CA SER A 243 -25.17 6.87 16.18
C SER A 243 -26.17 7.87 16.75
N GLY A 244 -27.27 7.39 17.34
CA GLY A 244 -28.37 8.24 17.81
C GLY A 244 -29.15 8.92 16.68
N LEU A 245 -28.92 8.53 15.42
CA LEU A 245 -29.63 9.03 14.24
C LEU A 245 -30.91 8.22 13.99
N GLU A 246 -31.88 8.82 13.28
CA GLU A 246 -33.13 8.12 12.99
C GLU A 246 -32.86 6.83 12.19
N GLY A 247 -33.56 5.74 12.51
CA GLY A 247 -33.38 4.46 11.82
C GLY A 247 -32.09 3.69 12.17
N ALA A 248 -31.32 4.15 13.18
CA ALA A 248 -30.19 3.37 13.69
C ALA A 248 -30.66 1.99 14.22
N PRO A 249 -29.99 0.88 13.84
CA PRO A 249 -30.35 -0.45 14.31
C PRO A 249 -29.97 -0.66 15.78
N LYS A 250 -30.51 -1.71 16.39
CA LYS A 250 -30.03 -2.18 17.69
C LYS A 250 -28.68 -2.88 17.51
N ALA A 251 -27.74 -2.66 18.41
CA ALA A 251 -26.46 -3.39 18.40
C ALA A 251 -26.68 -4.91 18.36
N GLY A 252 -25.94 -5.61 17.49
CA GLY A 252 -26.04 -7.06 17.30
C GLY A 252 -27.31 -7.56 16.60
N SER A 253 -28.09 -6.71 15.92
CA SER A 253 -29.22 -7.17 15.08
C SER A 253 -28.75 -7.62 13.69
N ALA A 254 -29.66 -8.11 12.83
CA ALA A 254 -29.34 -8.78 11.56
C ALA A 254 -28.34 -8.07 10.63
N PHE A 255 -28.24 -6.74 10.68
CA PHE A 255 -27.24 -5.99 9.90
C PHE A 255 -25.79 -6.35 10.28
N THR A 256 -25.51 -6.73 11.54
CA THR A 256 -24.16 -7.15 11.97
C THR A 256 -23.79 -8.46 11.28
N ASP A 257 -24.72 -9.40 11.20
CA ASP A 257 -24.50 -10.68 10.51
C ASP A 257 -24.29 -10.45 9.01
N TRP A 258 -25.03 -9.50 8.42
CA TRP A 258 -24.84 -9.13 7.02
C TRP A 258 -23.43 -8.57 6.77
N ILE A 259 -22.93 -7.67 7.63
CA ILE A 259 -21.56 -7.13 7.53
C ILE A 259 -20.53 -8.23 7.75
N TYR A 260 -20.76 -9.11 8.74
CA TYR A 260 -19.88 -10.24 9.01
C TYR A 260 -19.75 -11.21 7.82
N GLN A 261 -20.81 -11.34 7.01
CA GLN A 261 -20.83 -12.19 5.81
C GLN A 261 -20.33 -11.49 4.54
N ASN A 262 -20.44 -10.16 4.44
CA ASN A 262 -20.26 -9.44 3.16
C ASN A 262 -19.28 -8.26 3.21
N GLY A 263 -19.04 -7.70 4.40
CA GLY A 263 -18.32 -6.44 4.58
C GLY A 263 -16.81 -6.62 4.55
N VAL A 264 -16.12 -5.74 3.83
CA VAL A 264 -14.65 -5.65 3.85
C VAL A 264 -14.20 -4.30 4.38
N GLY A 265 -13.30 -4.27 5.36
CA GLY A 265 -12.74 -3.02 5.89
C GLY A 265 -11.97 -2.26 4.83
N ILE A 266 -10.84 -2.81 4.37
CA ILE A 266 -10.00 -2.25 3.31
C ILE A 266 -9.78 -3.29 2.21
N THR A 267 -10.04 -2.91 0.96
CA THR A 267 -9.66 -3.65 -0.24
C THR A 267 -8.52 -2.91 -0.95
N MET A 268 -7.33 -3.48 -0.90
CA MET A 268 -6.12 -2.95 -1.53
C MET A 268 -5.84 -3.70 -2.83
N ARG A 269 -6.04 -3.04 -3.99
CA ARG A 269 -5.70 -3.60 -5.30
C ARG A 269 -4.42 -2.97 -5.85
N ARG A 270 -4.26 -2.94 -7.19
CA ARG A 270 -3.06 -2.38 -7.83
C ARG A 270 -2.78 -0.97 -7.30
N ASN A 271 -1.63 -0.87 -6.66
CA ASN A 271 -1.09 0.37 -6.16
C ASN A 271 0.42 0.39 -6.37
N ASP A 272 0.94 1.50 -6.87
CA ASP A 272 2.38 1.76 -6.93
C ASP A 272 2.85 2.27 -5.57
N TRP A 273 2.80 1.37 -4.58
CA TRP A 273 3.21 1.59 -3.19
C TRP A 273 2.25 2.46 -2.38
N SER A 274 1.91 2.04 -1.16
CA SER A 274 1.17 2.86 -0.20
C SER A 274 1.46 2.50 1.25
N TYR A 275 1.17 3.46 2.12
CA TYR A 275 1.33 3.37 3.56
C TYR A 275 -0.03 3.15 4.20
N THR A 276 -0.21 2.03 4.89
CA THR A 276 -1.42 1.77 5.67
C THR A 276 -1.05 1.57 7.13
N CYS A 277 -1.46 2.47 8.02
CA CYS A 277 -1.05 2.42 9.43
C CYS A 277 -2.23 2.64 10.38
N PHE A 278 -2.20 2.02 11.55
CA PHE A 278 -3.18 2.25 12.63
C PHE A 278 -4.63 1.98 12.16
N VAL A 279 -4.93 0.71 11.89
CA VAL A 279 -6.23 0.26 11.38
C VAL A 279 -6.92 -0.62 12.40
N ASP A 280 -8.14 -0.27 12.81
CA ASP A 280 -9.04 -1.06 13.65
C ASP A 280 -10.28 -1.45 12.82
N VAL A 281 -10.49 -2.75 12.62
CA VAL A 281 -11.68 -3.27 11.94
C VAL A 281 -12.28 -4.41 12.77
N GLU A 282 -13.56 -4.28 13.09
CA GLU A 282 -14.28 -5.20 13.97
C GLU A 282 -15.57 -5.74 13.34
N GLY A 283 -15.76 -7.07 13.32
CA GLY A 283 -17.03 -7.69 12.94
C GLY A 283 -17.30 -7.77 11.43
N TYR A 284 -16.24 -7.79 10.62
CA TYR A 284 -16.33 -7.81 9.14
C TYR A 284 -16.05 -9.22 8.58
N ASN A 285 -16.49 -9.48 7.33
CA ASN A 285 -16.05 -10.66 6.60
C ASN A 285 -14.53 -10.67 6.44
N CYS A 286 -13.96 -9.53 6.06
CA CYS A 286 -12.51 -9.39 5.98
C CYS A 286 -12.06 -8.03 6.53
N GLY A 287 -11.07 -8.04 7.43
CA GLY A 287 -10.46 -6.82 7.94
C GLY A 287 -9.69 -6.07 6.85
N PHE A 288 -8.71 -6.77 6.27
CA PHE A 288 -7.89 -6.25 5.17
C PHE A 288 -7.73 -7.30 4.08
N LYS A 289 -8.09 -6.92 2.85
CA LYS A 289 -8.02 -7.79 1.69
C LYS A 289 -7.12 -7.19 0.61
N THR A 290 -6.18 -7.97 0.08
CA THR A 290 -5.50 -7.61 -1.17
C THR A 290 -6.25 -8.15 -2.38
N GLY A 291 -5.93 -7.66 -3.59
CA GLY A 291 -6.24 -8.42 -4.80
C GLY A 291 -5.85 -7.79 -6.13
N ASN A 292 -6.08 -8.54 -7.21
CA ASN A 292 -5.82 -8.07 -8.57
C ASN A 292 -6.62 -6.79 -8.88
N SER A 293 -6.06 -5.95 -9.75
CA SER A 293 -6.79 -4.81 -10.28
C SER A 293 -8.08 -5.25 -10.98
N MET A 294 -9.15 -4.46 -10.80
CA MET A 294 -10.38 -4.60 -11.57
C MET A 294 -10.18 -4.26 -13.05
N SER A 295 -9.09 -3.56 -13.40
CA SER A 295 -8.68 -3.33 -14.79
C SER A 295 -7.98 -4.54 -15.43
N GLY A 296 -7.60 -5.54 -14.63
CA GLY A 296 -6.86 -6.73 -15.05
C GLY A 296 -5.34 -6.57 -15.08
N ASP A 297 -4.80 -5.40 -14.70
CA ASP A 297 -3.36 -5.14 -14.68
C ASP A 297 -2.82 -4.83 -13.27
N GLY A 298 -1.95 -5.71 -12.78
CA GLY A 298 -1.16 -5.50 -11.57
C GLY A 298 -1.80 -5.90 -10.25
N ASN A 299 -0.93 -5.95 -9.24
CA ASN A 299 -1.18 -6.36 -7.87
C ASN A 299 -0.67 -5.30 -6.88
N PRO A 300 -1.15 -5.28 -5.63
CA PRO A 300 -0.67 -4.37 -4.60
C PRO A 300 0.76 -4.69 -4.14
N ASN A 301 1.50 -3.65 -3.76
CA ASN A 301 2.61 -3.73 -2.81
C ASN A 301 2.39 -2.67 -1.71
N GLY A 302 3.35 -2.52 -0.80
CA GLY A 302 3.27 -1.50 0.24
C GLY A 302 3.63 -2.04 1.62
N HIS A 303 3.61 -1.14 2.60
CA HIS A 303 3.77 -1.53 3.99
C HIS A 303 2.53 -1.22 4.82
N ASN A 304 2.33 -2.07 5.81
CA ASN A 304 1.19 -2.08 6.69
C ASN A 304 1.71 -2.16 8.13
N TYR A 305 1.22 -1.29 9.01
CA TYR A 305 1.73 -1.18 10.39
C TYR A 305 0.61 -0.99 11.42
N SER A 306 0.68 -1.70 12.55
CA SER A 306 -0.22 -1.54 13.70
C SER A 306 -1.70 -1.70 13.35
N PHE A 307 -2.11 -2.91 13.01
CA PHE A 307 -3.53 -3.22 12.78
C PHE A 307 -4.10 -3.95 13.99
N HIS A 308 -5.36 -3.68 14.34
CA HIS A 308 -6.17 -4.47 15.26
C HIS A 308 -7.39 -4.98 14.50
N LEU A 309 -7.43 -6.28 14.25
CA LEU A 309 -8.48 -6.93 13.46
C LEU A 309 -9.22 -7.88 14.38
N LYS A 310 -10.47 -7.55 14.71
CA LYS A 310 -11.20 -8.20 15.80
C LYS A 310 -12.51 -8.80 15.32
N ASP A 311 -12.82 -10.01 15.79
CA ASP A 311 -14.11 -10.66 15.53
C ASP A 311 -14.48 -10.71 14.04
N CYS A 312 -13.49 -10.83 13.14
CA CYS A 312 -13.71 -10.94 11.69
C CYS A 312 -13.79 -12.42 11.25
N GLN A 313 -14.42 -12.72 10.10
CA GLN A 313 -14.25 -14.06 9.53
C GLN A 313 -12.80 -14.28 9.11
N THR A 314 -12.21 -13.31 8.40
CA THR A 314 -10.78 -13.31 8.08
C THR A 314 -10.13 -12.00 8.53
N GLY A 315 -9.02 -12.07 9.24
CA GLY A 315 -8.21 -10.90 9.55
C GLY A 315 -7.62 -10.31 8.27
N ILE A 316 -6.65 -11.02 7.67
CA ILE A 316 -5.99 -10.63 6.43
C ILE A 316 -6.18 -11.72 5.37
N HIS A 317 -6.75 -11.33 4.22
CA HIS A 317 -6.83 -12.20 3.04
C HIS A 317 -5.93 -11.66 1.91
N VAL A 318 -4.95 -12.46 1.50
CA VAL A 318 -4.07 -12.17 0.37
C VAL A 318 -4.47 -13.00 -0.84
N ASP A 319 -5.03 -12.35 -1.86
CA ASP A 319 -5.30 -12.97 -3.18
C ASP A 319 -4.55 -12.27 -4.34
N GLY A 320 -3.66 -11.35 -4.01
CA GLY A 320 -2.68 -10.76 -4.91
C GLY A 320 -1.59 -9.97 -4.16
N SER A 321 -0.35 -10.06 -4.62
CA SER A 321 0.77 -9.20 -4.23
C SER A 321 1.71 -9.05 -5.42
N SER A 322 2.30 -7.88 -5.63
CA SER A 322 3.28 -7.69 -6.69
C SER A 322 4.63 -8.28 -6.28
N SER A 323 5.52 -8.48 -7.24
CA SER A 323 6.88 -9.00 -6.99
C SER A 323 7.71 -8.10 -6.06
N SER A 324 7.30 -6.85 -5.84
CA SER A 324 7.92 -5.94 -4.87
C SER A 324 7.72 -6.40 -3.43
N GLY A 325 6.67 -7.19 -3.13
CA GLY A 325 6.35 -7.65 -1.78
C GLY A 325 5.28 -6.81 -1.09
N ILE A 326 4.76 -7.34 0.02
CA ILE A 326 3.85 -6.62 0.92
C ILE A 326 4.18 -6.97 2.37
N MET A 327 4.38 -5.94 3.19
CA MET A 327 4.81 -6.07 4.59
C MET A 327 3.69 -5.74 5.57
N PHE A 328 3.58 -6.53 6.63
CA PHE A 328 2.67 -6.35 7.76
C PHE A 328 3.46 -6.42 9.07
N THR A 329 3.43 -5.35 9.85
CA THR A 329 4.23 -5.27 11.09
C THR A 329 3.34 -4.86 12.25
N ARG A 330 3.44 -5.57 13.38
CA ARG A 330 2.60 -5.38 14.58
C ARG A 330 1.09 -5.44 14.28
N VAL A 331 0.68 -6.47 13.55
CA VAL A 331 -0.74 -6.77 13.37
C VAL A 331 -1.21 -7.65 14.52
N GLU A 332 -2.28 -7.25 15.20
CA GLU A 332 -3.01 -8.03 16.18
C GLU A 332 -4.32 -8.53 15.58
N MET A 333 -4.53 -9.83 15.60
CA MET A 333 -5.78 -10.47 15.21
C MET A 333 -6.40 -11.16 16.42
N GLU A 334 -7.60 -10.74 16.77
CA GLU A 334 -8.29 -11.19 17.97
C GLU A 334 -9.63 -11.86 17.62
N ASN A 335 -9.76 -13.13 17.98
CA ASN A 335 -11.01 -13.90 17.86
C ASN A 335 -11.59 -13.95 16.43
N CYS A 336 -10.74 -13.82 15.40
CA CYS A 336 -11.15 -14.06 14.03
C CYS A 336 -11.42 -15.56 13.79
N GLU A 337 -12.23 -15.95 12.81
CA GLU A 337 -12.29 -17.36 12.39
C GLU A 337 -10.95 -17.78 11.79
N ASN A 338 -10.46 -16.97 10.86
CA ASN A 338 -9.18 -17.11 10.19
C ASN A 338 -8.32 -15.87 10.42
N GLY A 339 -7.04 -16.06 10.76
CA GLY A 339 -6.06 -14.99 10.89
C GLY A 339 -5.59 -14.52 9.52
N ILE A 340 -4.58 -15.21 8.98
CA ILE A 340 -3.96 -14.93 7.69
C ILE A 340 -4.38 -16.02 6.69
N VAL A 341 -4.97 -15.63 5.57
CA VAL A 341 -5.27 -16.52 4.43
C VAL A 341 -4.50 -16.05 3.21
N VAL A 342 -3.78 -16.96 2.53
CA VAL A 342 -3.08 -16.69 1.28
C VAL A 342 -3.57 -17.63 0.19
N SER A 343 -4.35 -17.07 -0.74
CA SER A 343 -4.86 -17.78 -1.91
C SER A 343 -3.93 -17.64 -3.12
N SER A 344 -3.35 -16.45 -3.29
CA SER A 344 -2.45 -16.13 -4.41
C SER A 344 -1.63 -14.89 -4.12
N ALA A 345 -0.39 -14.85 -4.60
CA ALA A 345 0.54 -13.74 -4.47
C ALA A 345 1.76 -13.99 -5.38
N ASP A 346 2.14 -13.00 -6.18
CA ASP A 346 3.31 -13.09 -7.07
C ASP A 346 4.62 -12.86 -6.29
N GLY A 347 4.60 -11.91 -5.34
CA GLY A 347 5.70 -11.59 -4.45
C GLY A 347 5.52 -12.12 -3.03
N PRO A 348 6.53 -11.92 -2.17
CA PRO A 348 6.46 -12.36 -0.78
C PRO A 348 5.41 -11.58 0.03
N VAL A 349 4.87 -12.26 1.04
CA VAL A 349 3.95 -11.72 2.04
C VAL A 349 4.65 -11.81 3.40
N GLN A 350 5.02 -10.67 3.96
CA GLN A 350 5.91 -10.56 5.11
C GLN A 350 5.15 -10.13 6.37
N PHE A 351 5.33 -10.84 7.49
CA PHE A 351 4.76 -10.54 8.79
C PHE A 351 5.87 -10.40 9.86
N TYR A 352 5.94 -9.26 10.55
CA TYR A 352 6.92 -8.99 11.61
C TYR A 352 6.23 -8.61 12.92
N GLY A 353 6.43 -9.38 13.99
CA GLY A 353 6.01 -8.97 15.34
C GLY A 353 4.49 -8.97 15.49
N CYS A 354 3.80 -9.83 14.74
CA CYS A 354 2.34 -9.91 14.73
C CYS A 354 1.84 -10.93 15.77
N GLU A 355 0.65 -10.68 16.30
CA GLU A 355 -0.03 -11.56 17.24
C GLU A 355 -1.32 -12.09 16.62
N ILE A 356 -1.48 -13.42 16.57
CA ILE A 356 -2.56 -14.07 15.84
C ILE A 356 -3.33 -15.00 16.78
N SER A 357 -4.60 -14.65 17.05
CA SER A 357 -5.54 -15.49 17.79
C SER A 357 -6.77 -15.77 16.95
N ALA A 358 -6.80 -16.96 16.34
CA ALA A 358 -7.91 -17.40 15.48
C ALA A 358 -8.66 -18.60 16.07
N ARG A 359 -9.95 -18.75 15.72
CA ARG A 359 -10.80 -19.88 16.13
C ARG A 359 -10.59 -21.12 15.26
N GLU A 360 -10.24 -20.94 14.00
CA GLU A 360 -9.99 -22.02 13.03
C GLU A 360 -8.53 -22.06 12.58
N ASN A 361 -8.12 -21.15 11.68
CA ASN A 361 -6.76 -21.12 11.11
C ASN A 361 -6.07 -19.82 11.51
N ALA A 362 -4.95 -19.90 12.23
CA ALA A 362 -4.07 -18.76 12.41
C ALA A 362 -3.41 -18.36 11.07
N VAL A 363 -2.96 -19.36 10.31
CA VAL A 363 -2.37 -19.19 8.98
C VAL A 363 -2.91 -20.30 8.09
N LEU A 364 -3.38 -19.93 6.90
CA LEU A 364 -3.79 -20.85 5.84
C LEU A 364 -3.18 -20.39 4.51
N MET A 365 -2.19 -21.13 4.00
CA MET A 365 -1.78 -21.04 2.59
C MET A 365 -2.54 -22.10 1.81
N GLU A 366 -3.40 -21.68 0.89
CA GLU A 366 -4.29 -22.58 0.14
C GLU A 366 -3.52 -23.40 -0.92
N SER A 367 -4.08 -24.56 -1.28
CA SER A 367 -3.48 -25.44 -2.30
C SER A 367 -3.39 -24.77 -3.67
N GLY A 368 -2.29 -24.99 -4.38
CA GLY A 368 -2.06 -24.41 -5.71
C GLY A 368 -1.46 -23.00 -5.69
N SER A 369 -1.34 -22.39 -4.51
CA SER A 369 -0.60 -21.15 -4.31
C SER A 369 0.91 -21.39 -4.44
N SER A 370 1.60 -20.60 -5.25
CA SER A 370 3.07 -20.55 -5.32
C SER A 370 3.66 -19.42 -4.46
N SER A 371 2.88 -18.88 -3.54
CA SER A 371 3.26 -17.72 -2.74
C SER A 371 4.33 -18.05 -1.71
N ARG A 372 4.99 -17.00 -1.22
CA ARG A 372 5.98 -17.08 -0.15
C ARG A 372 5.45 -16.29 1.04
N LEU A 373 5.11 -16.96 2.12
CA LEU A 373 4.69 -16.32 3.37
C LEU A 373 5.83 -16.40 4.38
N MET A 374 6.21 -15.25 4.92
CA MET A 374 7.36 -15.10 5.80
C MET A 374 6.92 -14.48 7.13
N MET A 375 7.24 -15.13 8.24
CA MET A 375 6.93 -14.67 9.59
C MET A 375 8.22 -14.50 10.39
N GLU A 376 8.32 -13.39 11.12
CA GLU A 376 9.48 -13.02 11.91
C GLU A 376 9.02 -12.45 13.27
N GLN A 377 9.46 -13.03 14.38
CA GLN A 377 9.08 -12.58 15.74
C GLN A 377 7.56 -12.53 16.00
N CYS A 378 6.77 -13.34 15.30
CA CYS A 378 5.32 -13.39 15.48
C CYS A 378 4.90 -14.37 16.59
N THR A 379 3.74 -14.13 17.19
CA THR A 379 3.12 -15.02 18.18
C THR A 379 1.80 -15.58 17.65
N VAL A 380 1.69 -16.91 17.55
CA VAL A 380 0.44 -17.61 17.27
C VAL A 380 -0.17 -18.06 18.60
N LYS A 381 -1.21 -17.36 19.06
CA LYS A 381 -1.94 -17.64 20.32
C LYS A 381 -2.96 -18.77 20.17
N GLY A 382 -3.61 -18.88 19.01
CA GLY A 382 -4.67 -19.87 18.74
C GLY A 382 -4.97 -20.00 17.25
N GLY A 383 -5.52 -21.15 16.85
CA GLY A 383 -5.78 -21.52 15.44
C GLY A 383 -4.70 -22.41 14.83
N ALA A 384 -5.05 -23.16 13.79
CA ALA A 384 -4.14 -24.02 13.05
C ALA A 384 -3.19 -23.22 12.14
N VAL A 385 -1.97 -23.70 11.94
CA VAL A 385 -1.00 -23.15 10.98
C VAL A 385 -0.83 -24.17 9.86
N ASN A 386 -1.47 -23.92 8.73
CA ASN A 386 -1.57 -24.83 7.61
C ASN A 386 -0.94 -24.21 6.36
N SER A 387 0.13 -24.83 5.86
CA SER A 387 0.71 -24.48 4.56
C SER A 387 0.44 -25.61 3.57
N MET A 388 -0.55 -25.47 2.70
CA MET A 388 -0.92 -26.54 1.76
C MET A 388 -0.03 -26.54 0.50
N SER A 389 0.45 -25.37 0.08
CA SER A 389 1.48 -25.23 -0.97
C SER A 389 2.33 -23.96 -0.74
N GLY A 390 3.36 -23.77 -1.57
CA GLY A 390 4.23 -22.59 -1.51
C GLY A 390 5.34 -22.67 -0.46
N ASP A 391 5.99 -21.53 -0.19
CA ASP A 391 7.10 -21.43 0.76
C ASP A 391 6.60 -20.82 2.08
N PHE A 392 6.62 -21.59 3.16
CA PHE A 392 6.31 -21.10 4.50
C PHE A 392 7.59 -20.92 5.33
N VAL A 393 7.97 -19.67 5.60
CA VAL A 393 9.14 -19.34 6.40
C VAL A 393 8.68 -18.74 7.71
N ALA A 394 9.05 -19.34 8.85
CA ALA A 394 8.79 -18.79 10.17
C ALA A 394 10.07 -18.80 11.00
N SER A 395 10.49 -17.64 11.48
CA SER A 395 11.69 -17.50 12.30
C SER A 395 11.47 -16.62 13.53
N ASP A 396 12.12 -17.00 14.63
CA ASP A 396 11.97 -16.34 15.94
C ASP A 396 10.49 -16.18 16.38
N CYS A 397 9.58 -17.06 15.93
CA CYS A 397 8.15 -17.05 16.26
C CYS A 397 7.75 -17.96 17.45
N ASP A 398 6.71 -17.57 18.19
CA ASP A 398 6.12 -18.31 19.31
C ASP A 398 4.83 -19.04 18.88
N PHE A 399 4.80 -20.37 18.99
CA PHE A 399 3.63 -21.20 18.69
C PHE A 399 2.97 -21.70 19.99
N ASN A 400 1.88 -21.04 20.37
CA ASN A 400 1.10 -21.33 21.57
C ASN A 400 -0.23 -22.05 21.27
N ASN A 401 -0.49 -22.36 20.01
CA ASN A 401 -1.67 -23.08 19.53
C ASN A 401 -1.66 -24.59 19.89
N SER A 402 -2.77 -25.25 19.57
CA SER A 402 -2.95 -26.69 19.79
C SER A 402 -2.06 -27.53 18.87
N THR A 403 -1.77 -28.76 19.29
CA THR A 403 -1.02 -29.75 18.48
C THR A 403 -1.91 -30.33 17.37
N PRO A 404 -1.36 -30.63 16.17
CA PRO A 404 -0.02 -30.23 15.73
C PRO A 404 0.06 -28.71 15.54
N GLN A 405 1.17 -28.08 15.96
CA GLN A 405 1.26 -26.61 15.90
C GLN A 405 1.43 -26.09 14.48
N VAL A 406 2.12 -26.85 13.62
CA VAL A 406 2.37 -26.50 12.22
C VAL A 406 2.16 -27.74 11.35
N PHE A 407 1.39 -27.59 10.28
CA PHE A 407 1.19 -28.59 9.23
C PHE A 407 1.72 -28.07 7.90
N ILE A 408 2.60 -28.84 7.26
CA ILE A 408 3.16 -28.59 5.93
C ILE A 408 2.64 -29.68 4.99
N GLY A 409 1.87 -29.28 3.98
CA GLY A 409 1.31 -30.16 2.97
C GLY A 409 2.35 -30.65 1.96
N SER A 410 1.96 -31.62 1.12
CA SER A 410 2.86 -32.26 0.14
C SER A 410 3.47 -31.30 -0.88
N ASP A 411 2.73 -30.23 -1.19
CA ASP A 411 3.08 -29.29 -2.25
C ASP A 411 3.67 -27.99 -1.68
N ALA A 412 3.86 -27.95 -0.36
CA ALA A 412 4.50 -26.85 0.36
C ALA A 412 5.92 -27.23 0.75
N ARG A 413 6.74 -26.25 1.09
CA ARG A 413 8.02 -26.44 1.78
C ARG A 413 8.22 -25.38 2.84
N CYS A 414 9.16 -25.59 3.76
CA CYS A 414 9.31 -24.68 4.87
C CYS A 414 10.74 -24.43 5.34
N ILE A 415 10.90 -23.28 5.99
CA ILE A 415 12.02 -22.95 6.87
C ILE A 415 11.42 -22.60 8.23
N LEU A 416 11.68 -23.41 9.25
CA LEU A 416 11.29 -23.16 10.64
C LEU A 416 12.54 -22.97 11.49
N LYS A 417 12.95 -21.71 11.73
CA LYS A 417 14.23 -21.40 12.39
C LYS A 417 14.09 -20.69 13.73
N GLY A 418 14.56 -21.35 14.78
CA GLY A 418 14.61 -20.84 16.15
C GLY A 418 13.23 -20.52 16.69
N ASN A 419 12.22 -21.34 16.38
CA ASN A 419 10.85 -21.19 16.87
C ASN A 419 10.68 -21.78 18.27
N ARG A 420 9.78 -21.20 19.07
CA ARG A 420 9.47 -21.63 20.44
C ARG A 420 8.04 -22.17 20.47
N PHE A 421 7.78 -23.12 21.37
CA PHE A 421 6.48 -23.79 21.49
C PHE A 421 6.05 -23.83 22.95
N ALA A 422 4.82 -23.43 23.25
CA ALA A 422 4.28 -23.49 24.62
C ALA A 422 4.10 -24.94 25.13
N LYS A 423 3.91 -25.87 24.19
CA LYS A 423 3.84 -27.32 24.43
C LYS A 423 5.04 -27.98 23.75
N LYS A 424 5.19 -29.30 23.90
CA LYS A 424 6.16 -30.06 23.10
C LYS A 424 5.92 -29.77 21.62
N ALA A 425 6.97 -29.40 20.89
CA ALA A 425 6.91 -29.12 19.47
C ALA A 425 6.39 -30.34 18.70
N ASP A 426 5.36 -30.13 17.89
CA ASP A 426 4.75 -31.11 16.99
C ASP A 426 4.50 -30.45 15.63
N VAL A 427 5.43 -30.70 14.70
CA VAL A 427 5.39 -30.22 13.31
C VAL A 427 5.12 -31.42 12.42
N LEU A 428 3.97 -31.43 11.74
CA LEU A 428 3.65 -32.44 10.74
C LEU A 428 4.15 -31.98 9.38
N ASN A 429 5.29 -32.53 8.95
CA ASN A 429 5.87 -32.24 7.65
C ASN A 429 5.56 -33.37 6.66
N ASN A 430 4.60 -33.13 5.76
CA ASN A 430 4.26 -34.04 4.66
C ASN A 430 4.85 -33.58 3.32
N SER A 431 5.74 -32.58 3.34
CA SER A 431 6.35 -32.02 2.13
C SER A 431 7.07 -33.08 1.30
N LEU A 432 6.94 -32.97 -0.02
CA LEU A 432 7.77 -33.69 -0.98
C LEU A 432 9.07 -32.95 -1.30
N PHE A 433 9.21 -31.74 -0.80
CA PHE A 433 10.31 -30.83 -1.07
C PHE A 433 11.19 -30.66 0.17
N GLU A 434 12.41 -30.19 -0.07
CA GLU A 434 13.35 -29.86 0.98
C GLU A 434 12.75 -28.88 2.01
N CYS A 435 12.81 -29.28 3.28
CA CYS A 435 12.40 -28.44 4.40
C CYS A 435 13.55 -28.32 5.41
N HIS A 436 13.71 -27.13 6.00
CA HIS A 436 14.68 -26.90 7.08
C HIS A 436 13.97 -26.59 8.38
N ILE A 437 14.08 -27.49 9.36
CA ILE A 437 13.44 -27.35 10.66
C ILE A 437 14.53 -27.41 11.73
N ASP A 438 14.82 -26.27 12.35
CA ASP A 438 15.77 -26.16 13.45
C ASP A 438 15.23 -25.17 14.49
N HIS A 439 14.89 -25.66 15.68
CA HIS A 439 14.34 -24.84 16.76
C HIS A 439 15.39 -24.35 17.76
N THR A 440 16.68 -24.42 17.40
CA THR A 440 17.77 -23.85 18.21
C THR A 440 17.53 -22.35 18.41
N ALA A 441 17.54 -21.90 19.68
CA ALA A 441 17.22 -20.53 20.04
C ALA A 441 18.20 -19.52 19.41
N LEU A 442 17.65 -18.45 18.81
CA LEU A 442 18.42 -17.35 18.23
C LEU A 442 18.72 -16.31 19.31
N THR A 443 19.87 -16.43 19.99
CA THR A 443 20.21 -15.60 21.16
C THR A 443 20.90 -14.27 20.82
N GLU A 444 21.39 -14.10 19.59
CA GLU A 444 22.14 -12.91 19.15
C GLU A 444 21.30 -11.88 18.39
N ARG A 445 19.97 -12.04 18.34
CA ARG A 445 19.09 -11.19 17.51
C ARG A 445 18.36 -10.12 18.33
N ASN A 446 18.35 -8.91 17.78
CA ASN A 446 17.60 -7.79 18.33
C ASN A 446 16.10 -7.99 18.11
N LYS A 447 15.30 -7.48 19.06
CA LYS A 447 13.85 -7.42 18.91
C LYS A 447 13.44 -6.30 17.98
N LEU A 448 12.31 -6.48 17.29
CA LEU A 448 11.65 -5.42 16.55
C LEU A 448 11.57 -4.15 17.41
N PRO A 449 12.11 -3.00 16.98
CA PRO A 449 12.08 -1.79 17.77
C PRO A 449 10.65 -1.31 17.99
N GLU A 450 10.40 -0.71 19.15
CA GLU A 450 9.17 0.02 19.44
C GLU A 450 9.11 1.32 18.65
N PHE A 451 7.96 1.60 18.03
CA PHE A 451 7.68 2.85 17.35
C PHE A 451 6.45 3.49 18.00
N PRO A 452 6.46 4.80 18.28
CA PRO A 452 5.35 5.46 18.96
C PRO A 452 4.07 5.45 18.11
N ASP A 453 2.90 5.47 18.76
CA ASP A 453 1.65 5.86 18.10
C ASP A 453 1.75 7.32 17.67
N LEU A 454 1.73 7.56 16.36
CA LEU A 454 1.88 8.87 15.78
C LEU A 454 0.51 9.47 15.48
N ARG A 455 -0.01 10.18 16.48
CA ARG A 455 -1.11 11.12 16.26
C ARG A 455 -0.56 12.47 15.84
N VAL A 456 -1.29 13.15 14.96
CA VAL A 456 -0.97 14.53 14.54
C VAL A 456 -0.90 15.42 15.78
N PRO A 457 0.25 16.07 16.07
CA PRO A 457 0.37 17.06 17.13
C PRO A 457 -0.52 18.27 16.84
N GLU A 458 -1.09 18.85 17.91
CA GLU A 458 -1.81 20.11 17.80
C GLU A 458 -0.85 21.24 17.41
N THR A 459 -1.17 21.99 16.35
CA THR A 459 -0.34 23.10 15.86
C THR A 459 -1.17 24.36 15.75
N LYS A 460 -0.86 25.34 16.59
CA LYS A 460 -1.60 26.60 16.69
C LYS A 460 -0.70 27.77 17.08
N PRO A 461 -1.04 29.01 16.65
CA PRO A 461 -0.39 30.21 17.14
C PRO A 461 -0.67 30.43 18.64
N ALA A 462 0.11 31.30 19.27
CA ALA A 462 -0.05 31.64 20.69
C ALA A 462 -1.39 32.34 21.01
N ARG A 463 -2.06 32.90 19.99
CA ARG A 463 -3.34 33.59 20.10
C ARG A 463 -4.25 33.27 18.92
N VAL A 464 -5.53 33.03 19.19
CA VAL A 464 -6.58 32.86 18.18
C VAL A 464 -7.04 34.24 17.69
N ALA A 465 -6.32 34.79 16.72
CA ALA A 465 -6.63 36.07 16.07
C ALA A 465 -6.25 36.02 14.58
N LEU A 466 -7.01 36.72 13.74
CA LEU A 466 -6.81 36.72 12.29
C LEU A 466 -6.28 38.07 11.82
N TYR A 467 -5.23 38.03 11.00
CA TYR A 467 -4.63 39.19 10.33
C TYR A 467 -4.62 38.93 8.83
N ASN A 468 -5.49 39.61 8.10
CA ASN A 468 -5.57 39.44 6.66
C ASN A 468 -4.58 40.39 5.97
N VAL A 469 -3.71 39.86 5.11
CA VAL A 469 -2.71 40.68 4.41
C VAL A 469 -3.32 41.76 3.50
N LEU A 470 -4.59 41.60 3.10
CA LEU A 470 -5.29 42.65 2.35
C LEU A 470 -5.38 43.97 3.13
N ASP A 471 -5.51 43.89 4.46
CA ASP A 471 -5.57 45.06 5.36
C ASP A 471 -4.22 45.78 5.47
N PHE A 472 -3.15 45.13 5.00
CA PHE A 472 -1.78 45.67 4.94
C PHE A 472 -1.42 46.13 3.52
N GLY A 473 -2.40 46.23 2.62
CA GLY A 473 -2.26 46.89 1.31
C GLY A 473 -1.67 46.01 0.21
N ILE A 474 -1.65 44.69 0.37
CA ILE A 474 -1.21 43.76 -0.66
C ILE A 474 -2.34 42.81 -1.09
N GLU A 475 -2.60 42.77 -2.40
CA GLU A 475 -3.51 41.81 -3.04
C GLU A 475 -2.70 40.84 -3.90
N PRO A 476 -3.05 39.54 -3.91
CA PRO A 476 -2.47 38.61 -4.86
C PRO A 476 -3.02 38.88 -6.26
N PHE A 477 -2.21 38.60 -7.29
CA PHE A 477 -2.76 38.49 -8.64
C PHE A 477 -3.32 37.08 -8.86
N VAL A 478 -4.42 37.01 -9.62
CA VAL A 478 -5.15 35.77 -9.90
C VAL A 478 -4.94 35.37 -11.36
N VAL A 479 -4.70 34.09 -11.59
CA VAL A 479 -4.58 33.52 -12.94
C VAL A 479 -5.95 32.98 -13.36
N PRO A 480 -6.54 33.45 -14.48
CA PRO A 480 -7.82 32.94 -14.94
C PRO A 480 -7.77 31.46 -15.27
N PHE A 481 -8.74 30.69 -14.77
CA PHE A 481 -8.85 29.26 -15.04
C PHE A 481 -10.31 28.88 -15.34
N ASN A 482 -10.56 28.35 -16.54
CA ASN A 482 -11.86 27.86 -16.99
C ASN A 482 -11.70 26.66 -17.94
N ALA A 483 -12.82 26.11 -18.43
CA ALA A 483 -12.83 24.93 -19.29
C ALA A 483 -12.10 25.10 -20.63
N SER A 484 -11.84 26.32 -21.09
CA SER A 484 -11.10 26.63 -22.33
C SER A 484 -9.63 26.97 -22.10
N THR A 485 -9.18 27.01 -20.84
CA THR A 485 -7.81 27.34 -20.47
C THR A 485 -6.85 26.21 -20.86
N ASN A 486 -5.73 26.57 -21.50
CA ASN A 486 -4.63 25.67 -21.84
C ASN A 486 -3.30 26.13 -21.22
N THR A 487 -2.28 25.27 -21.22
CA THR A 487 -0.94 25.57 -20.67
C THR A 487 -0.40 26.93 -21.11
N GLN A 488 -0.42 27.24 -22.41
CA GLN A 488 0.14 28.49 -22.93
C GLN A 488 -0.57 29.73 -22.38
N SER A 489 -1.91 29.68 -22.30
CA SER A 489 -2.71 30.78 -21.75
C SER A 489 -2.43 31.01 -20.25
N ILE A 490 -2.28 29.94 -19.47
CA ILE A 490 -1.93 30.00 -18.03
C ILE A 490 -0.56 30.62 -17.87
N GLN A 491 0.44 30.13 -18.59
CA GLN A 491 1.81 30.62 -18.50
C GLN A 491 1.91 32.10 -18.91
N ASN A 492 1.15 32.52 -19.93
CA ASN A 492 1.09 33.93 -20.33
C ASN A 492 0.49 34.81 -19.23
N ALA A 493 -0.62 34.37 -18.62
CA ALA A 493 -1.24 35.08 -17.51
C ALA A 493 -0.30 35.18 -16.30
N ILE A 494 0.42 34.09 -15.96
CA ILE A 494 1.44 34.11 -14.90
C ILE A 494 2.54 35.13 -15.21
N ARG A 495 3.14 35.10 -16.41
CA ARG A 495 4.20 36.04 -16.80
C ARG A 495 3.74 37.49 -16.73
N ASN A 496 2.55 37.78 -17.27
CA ASN A 496 1.99 39.14 -17.25
C ASN A 496 1.70 39.61 -15.83
N GLY A 497 1.14 38.73 -14.98
CA GLY A 497 0.89 39.02 -13.57
C GLY A 497 2.18 39.28 -12.79
N LEU A 498 3.22 38.45 -12.97
CA LEU A 498 4.52 38.66 -12.31
C LEU A 498 5.19 39.97 -12.73
N ASN A 499 5.00 40.41 -13.97
CA ASN A 499 5.54 41.67 -14.48
C ASN A 499 4.84 42.90 -13.88
N SER A 500 3.54 42.82 -13.60
CA SER A 500 2.75 43.93 -13.07
C SER A 500 2.55 43.90 -11.54
N ALA A 501 2.76 42.75 -10.90
CA ALA A 501 2.58 42.57 -9.46
C ALA A 501 3.55 43.43 -8.64
N LYS A 502 3.02 44.01 -7.56
CA LYS A 502 3.80 44.69 -6.52
C LYS A 502 4.56 43.65 -5.69
N ASP A 503 5.69 44.05 -5.14
CA ASP A 503 6.40 43.26 -4.14
C ASP A 503 5.54 43.17 -2.86
N ALA A 504 5.26 41.95 -2.42
CA ALA A 504 4.42 41.66 -1.27
C ALA A 504 5.20 41.61 0.05
N THR A 505 6.55 41.57 -0.01
CA THR A 505 7.42 41.27 1.13
C THR A 505 7.14 42.16 2.34
N ALA A 506 7.19 43.49 2.17
CA ALA A 506 7.06 44.43 3.28
C ALA A 506 5.66 44.42 3.93
N ALA A 507 4.60 44.26 3.12
CA ALA A 507 3.23 44.22 3.61
C ALA A 507 2.95 42.95 4.42
N ILE A 508 3.41 41.79 3.93
CA ILE A 508 3.29 40.51 4.65
C ILE A 508 4.10 40.55 5.94
N GLN A 509 5.34 41.07 5.92
CA GLN A 509 6.13 41.22 7.15
C GLN A 509 5.45 42.15 8.16
N SER A 510 4.83 43.24 7.70
CA SER A 510 4.09 44.15 8.59
C SER A 510 2.90 43.46 9.26
N ALA A 511 2.22 42.55 8.56
CA ALA A 511 1.15 41.74 9.14
C ALA A 511 1.68 40.76 10.21
N LEU A 512 2.80 40.09 9.92
CA LEU A 512 3.50 39.21 10.87
C LEU A 512 3.95 39.96 12.12
N ASP A 513 4.56 41.14 11.95
CA ASP A 513 5.03 41.98 13.04
C ASP A 513 3.86 42.52 13.88
N LYS A 514 2.72 42.84 13.24
CA LYS A 514 1.51 43.25 13.95
C LYS A 514 0.93 42.11 14.77
N ALA A 515 0.82 40.91 14.21
CA ALA A 515 0.37 39.72 14.94
C ALA A 515 1.27 39.45 16.15
N LYS A 516 2.60 39.56 15.99
CA LYS A 516 3.56 39.45 17.09
C LYS A 516 3.34 40.49 18.18
N ALA A 517 3.22 41.77 17.80
CA ALA A 517 3.02 42.88 18.73
C ALA A 517 1.73 42.70 19.56
N ASP A 518 0.74 42.01 19.00
CA ASP A 518 -0.53 41.69 19.62
C ASP A 518 -0.53 40.35 20.40
N GLY A 519 0.62 39.69 20.52
CA GLY A 519 0.80 38.46 21.31
C GLY A 519 0.62 37.15 20.53
N GLY A 520 0.55 37.18 19.20
CA GLY A 520 0.37 36.02 18.33
C GLY A 520 -0.85 36.15 17.40
N GLY A 521 -1.01 35.19 16.50
CA GLY A 521 -2.12 35.17 15.55
C GLY A 521 -1.83 34.38 14.29
N ILE A 522 -2.86 34.23 13.45
CA ILE A 522 -2.78 33.72 12.09
C ILE A 522 -2.69 34.90 11.14
N VAL A 523 -1.58 35.02 10.43
CA VAL A 523 -1.48 35.89 9.24
C VAL A 523 -1.95 35.10 8.04
N TYR A 524 -3.11 35.48 7.51
CA TYR A 524 -3.78 34.76 6.44
C TYR A 524 -3.55 35.40 5.08
N LEU A 525 -3.23 34.56 4.11
CA LEU A 525 -2.94 34.90 2.72
C LEU A 525 -4.05 34.36 1.83
N PRO A 526 -4.94 35.21 1.30
CA PRO A 526 -5.92 34.78 0.31
C PRO A 526 -5.29 34.13 -0.92
N GLY A 527 -6.03 33.19 -1.53
CA GLY A 527 -5.57 32.43 -2.69
C GLY A 527 -5.24 33.30 -3.91
N GLY A 528 -4.08 33.01 -4.49
CA GLY A 528 -3.46 33.71 -5.61
C GLY A 528 -1.93 33.76 -5.46
N ARG A 529 -1.27 34.54 -6.32
CA ARG A 529 0.19 34.60 -6.42
C ARG A 529 0.73 35.92 -5.85
N TYR A 530 1.78 35.82 -5.03
CA TYR A 530 2.48 36.94 -4.40
C TYR A 530 3.92 36.99 -4.89
N LYS A 531 4.33 38.12 -5.46
CA LYS A 531 5.71 38.37 -5.87
C LYS A 531 6.55 38.74 -4.65
N MET A 532 7.64 38.02 -4.44
CA MET A 532 8.52 38.20 -3.27
C MET A 532 9.93 38.60 -3.71
N LEU A 533 10.31 39.86 -3.47
CA LEU A 533 11.67 40.36 -3.75
C LEU A 533 12.61 40.30 -2.54
N GLY A 534 12.09 40.12 -1.32
CA GLY A 534 12.88 39.97 -0.10
C GLY A 534 12.55 38.70 0.69
N THR A 535 13.04 38.64 1.93
CA THR A 535 12.85 37.51 2.87
C THR A 535 11.80 37.84 3.92
N LEU A 536 11.24 36.81 4.56
CA LEU A 536 10.26 36.91 5.63
C LEU A 536 10.76 36.20 6.89
N THR A 537 10.39 36.74 8.05
CA THR A 537 10.57 36.07 9.34
C THR A 537 9.20 35.92 9.99
N VAL A 538 8.77 34.67 10.23
CA VAL A 538 7.57 34.37 11.03
C VAL A 538 7.98 34.41 12.51
N PRO A 539 7.47 35.37 13.28
CA PRO A 539 7.90 35.56 14.66
C PRO A 539 7.25 34.54 15.60
N THR A 540 7.83 34.40 16.80
CA THR A 540 7.30 33.54 17.88
C THR A 540 5.81 33.73 18.11
N GLY A 541 5.09 32.61 18.19
CA GLY A 541 3.65 32.58 18.47
C GLY A 541 2.75 32.99 17.31
N VAL A 542 3.31 33.21 16.11
CA VAL A 542 2.56 33.56 14.90
C VAL A 542 2.60 32.41 13.89
N GLU A 543 1.49 32.23 13.18
CA GLU A 543 1.38 31.31 12.06
C GLU A 543 1.15 32.07 10.75
N LEU A 544 1.89 31.70 9.70
CA LEU A 544 1.66 32.18 8.34
C LEU A 544 0.87 31.13 7.54
N ARG A 545 -0.33 31.48 7.06
CA ARG A 545 -1.26 30.51 6.47
C ARG A 545 -1.78 30.89 5.09
N GLY A 546 -1.84 29.90 4.19
CA GLY A 546 -2.44 30.01 2.86
C GLY A 546 -3.85 29.43 2.74
N ALA A 547 -4.43 29.55 1.55
CA ALA A 547 -5.83 29.23 1.27
C ALA A 547 -6.11 27.75 0.89
N ALA A 548 -5.08 26.90 0.79
CA ALA A 548 -5.21 25.49 0.45
C ALA A 548 -4.43 24.64 1.45
N ASP A 549 -5.01 24.43 2.63
CA ASP A 549 -4.38 23.71 3.74
C ASP A 549 -4.77 22.23 3.74
N PHE A 550 -4.12 21.46 2.86
CA PHE A 550 -4.21 20.00 2.79
C PHE A 550 -2.99 19.45 2.05
N GLY A 551 -2.73 18.14 2.19
CA GLY A 551 -1.59 17.50 1.57
C GLY A 551 -1.66 17.56 0.04
N SER A 552 -0.75 18.30 -0.58
CA SER A 552 -0.56 18.34 -2.04
C SER A 552 0.84 18.86 -2.40
N ILE A 553 1.31 18.48 -3.59
CA ILE A 553 2.46 19.14 -4.23
C ILE A 553 2.05 20.52 -4.80
N PRO A 554 2.99 21.41 -5.16
CA PRO A 554 2.66 22.63 -5.89
C PRO A 554 1.99 22.37 -7.25
N ARG A 555 0.68 22.68 -7.38
CA ARG A 555 -0.10 22.50 -8.63
C ARG A 555 -0.80 23.77 -9.14
N GLY A 556 -0.37 24.93 -8.68
CA GLY A 556 -0.86 26.22 -9.18
C GLY A 556 -2.23 26.65 -8.66
N HIS A 557 -2.72 26.04 -7.57
CA HIS A 557 -3.92 26.44 -6.83
C HIS A 557 -3.53 27.06 -5.47
N GLY A 558 -4.48 27.69 -4.78
CA GLY A 558 -4.28 28.21 -3.42
C GLY A 558 -3.31 29.40 -3.37
N THR A 559 -2.56 29.49 -2.27
CA THR A 559 -1.60 30.59 -2.02
C THR A 559 -0.21 30.21 -2.51
N ILE A 560 0.37 31.04 -3.37
CA ILE A 560 1.66 30.79 -4.00
C ILE A 560 2.59 31.98 -3.80
N PHE A 561 3.77 31.72 -3.24
CA PHE A 561 4.89 32.65 -3.21
C PHE A 561 5.79 32.46 -4.41
N GLU A 562 6.03 33.55 -5.14
CA GLU A 562 6.86 33.61 -6.34
C GLU A 562 8.15 34.36 -5.98
N VAL A 563 9.18 33.60 -5.61
CA VAL A 563 10.38 34.07 -4.92
C VAL A 563 11.51 34.43 -5.89
N TYR A 564 12.02 35.65 -5.75
CA TYR A 564 13.19 36.18 -6.48
C TYR A 564 14.40 36.43 -5.57
N ALA A 565 14.20 36.46 -4.25
CA ALA A 565 15.26 36.72 -3.28
C ALA A 565 16.34 35.63 -3.29
N GLY A 566 17.60 36.02 -3.13
CA GLY A 566 18.73 35.10 -2.91
C GLY A 566 19.34 34.44 -4.15
N LYS A 567 18.95 34.83 -5.37
CA LYS A 567 19.53 34.26 -6.60
C LYS A 567 21.04 34.43 -6.66
N GLY A 568 21.75 33.32 -6.87
CA GLY A 568 23.21 33.28 -6.93
C GLY A 568 23.91 33.41 -5.57
N GLN A 569 23.17 33.33 -4.46
CA GLN A 569 23.68 33.50 -3.10
C GLN A 569 23.43 32.23 -2.26
N PRO A 570 24.06 31.08 -2.54
CA PRO A 570 23.78 29.81 -1.86
C PRO A 570 23.97 29.84 -0.33
N SER A 571 24.84 30.72 0.17
CA SER A 571 25.08 30.94 1.61
C SER A 571 24.40 32.20 2.15
N GLY A 572 23.50 32.80 1.37
CA GLY A 572 22.72 33.97 1.75
C GLY A 572 21.62 33.66 2.76
N GLU A 573 20.81 34.65 3.06
CA GLU A 573 19.69 34.50 3.98
C GLU A 573 18.57 33.65 3.37
N SER A 574 18.06 32.68 4.13
CA SER A 574 16.91 31.87 3.74
C SER A 574 15.67 32.73 3.50
N PHE A 575 14.83 32.35 2.53
CA PHE A 575 13.65 33.12 2.16
C PHE A 575 12.67 33.26 3.34
N LEU A 576 12.31 32.15 3.98
CA LEU A 576 11.41 32.12 5.13
C LEU A 576 12.16 31.62 6.38
N LYS A 577 12.13 32.41 7.46
CA LYS A 577 12.72 32.03 8.75
C LYS A 577 11.62 31.82 9.78
N LEU A 578 11.67 30.72 10.53
CA LEU A 578 10.69 30.39 11.57
C LEU A 578 11.33 30.52 12.95
N GLU A 579 10.90 31.53 13.72
CA GLU A 579 11.29 31.70 15.13
C GLU A 579 10.64 30.64 16.02
N ALA A 580 11.12 30.48 17.25
CA ALA A 580 10.59 29.47 18.17
C ALA A 580 9.07 29.57 18.34
N GLY A 581 8.34 28.46 18.30
CA GLY A 581 6.88 28.41 18.43
C GLY A 581 6.11 29.10 17.28
N SER A 582 6.71 29.23 16.10
CA SER A 582 6.07 29.78 14.91
C SER A 582 5.79 28.70 13.85
N GLY A 583 4.84 28.98 12.97
CA GLY A 583 4.37 27.99 12.00
C GLY A 583 4.13 28.53 10.60
N VAL A 584 4.20 27.63 9.62
CA VAL A 584 3.80 27.88 8.23
C VAL A 584 2.91 26.74 7.73
N ARG A 585 1.81 27.11 7.05
CA ARG A 585 0.73 26.17 6.73
C ARG A 585 0.04 26.44 5.39
N GLY A 586 -0.14 25.42 4.56
CA GLY A 586 -0.99 25.50 3.35
C GLY A 586 -0.50 26.48 2.26
N ILE A 587 0.83 26.58 2.06
CA ILE A 587 1.47 27.52 1.12
C ILE A 587 2.34 26.75 0.14
N SER A 588 2.26 27.12 -1.14
CA SER A 588 3.23 26.73 -2.17
C SER A 588 4.29 27.82 -2.39
N ILE A 589 5.55 27.43 -2.54
CA ILE A 589 6.69 28.33 -2.79
C ILE A 589 7.36 27.91 -4.10
N ASN A 590 7.45 28.82 -5.06
CA ASN A 590 8.05 28.60 -6.37
C ASN A 590 9.12 29.66 -6.66
N TYR A 591 10.17 29.27 -7.41
CA TYR A 591 11.23 30.16 -7.88
C TYR A 591 11.10 30.41 -9.40
N PRO A 592 10.46 31.53 -9.84
CA PRO A 592 10.14 31.76 -11.25
C PRO A 592 11.35 31.90 -12.16
N GLU A 593 12.50 32.27 -11.61
CA GLU A 593 13.73 32.49 -12.38
C GLU A 593 14.51 31.20 -12.68
N GLN A 594 14.08 30.07 -12.14
CA GLN A 594 14.64 28.75 -12.43
C GLN A 594 13.98 28.20 -13.69
N LEU A 595 14.46 28.66 -14.85
CA LEU A 595 13.90 28.34 -16.16
C LEU A 595 14.38 26.98 -16.66
N SER A 596 13.52 26.23 -17.36
CA SER A 596 13.91 24.96 -17.99
C SER A 596 15.08 25.08 -18.97
N SER A 597 15.24 26.25 -19.60
CA SER A 597 16.37 26.56 -20.50
C SER A 597 17.73 26.62 -19.79
N MET A 598 17.76 26.69 -18.45
CA MET A 598 18.99 26.69 -17.65
C MET A 598 19.51 25.29 -17.38
N LEU A 599 18.71 24.24 -17.59
CA LEU A 599 19.11 22.86 -17.30
C LEU A 599 20.36 22.44 -18.09
N PRO A 600 21.32 21.74 -17.45
CA PRO A 600 21.32 21.30 -16.06
C PRO A 600 21.92 22.33 -15.06
N ALA A 601 22.39 23.50 -15.52
CA ALA A 601 23.06 24.50 -14.71
C ALA A 601 22.08 25.48 -14.04
N MET A 602 21.31 24.98 -13.08
CA MET A 602 20.32 25.77 -12.34
C MET A 602 21.00 26.82 -11.44
N ALA A 603 20.30 27.94 -11.19
CA ALA A 603 20.82 28.97 -10.30
C ALA A 603 20.81 28.46 -8.85
N GLN A 604 21.84 28.84 -8.09
CA GLN A 604 21.94 28.47 -6.69
C GLN A 604 21.21 29.49 -5.82
N TYR A 605 20.45 29.02 -4.83
CA TYR A 605 19.71 29.83 -3.86
C TYR A 605 20.01 29.37 -2.43
N PRO A 606 19.80 30.22 -1.41
CA PRO A 606 19.69 29.81 -0.02
C PRO A 606 18.64 28.72 0.20
N TYR A 607 18.54 28.23 1.43
CA TYR A 607 17.39 27.41 1.83
C TYR A 607 16.10 28.21 1.70
N THR A 608 15.03 27.53 1.26
CA THR A 608 13.71 28.13 1.13
C THR A 608 13.14 28.45 2.51
N ILE A 609 13.28 27.52 3.45
CA ILE A 609 12.82 27.64 4.85
C ILE A 609 13.98 27.33 5.80
N GLN A 610 14.12 28.10 6.87
CA GLN A 610 15.09 27.85 7.94
C GLN A 610 14.41 27.91 9.32
N GLY A 611 14.63 26.87 10.13
CA GLY A 611 14.31 26.89 11.56
C GLY A 611 15.28 27.74 12.37
N LYS A 612 14.76 28.55 13.29
CA LYS A 612 15.54 29.41 14.20
C LYS A 612 15.33 29.10 15.68
N GLY A 613 14.46 28.16 16.01
CA GLY A 613 14.19 27.78 17.39
C GLY A 613 13.36 26.52 17.50
N LYS A 614 13.03 26.18 18.74
CA LYS A 614 12.23 25.01 19.10
C LYS A 614 10.74 25.18 18.80
N ASP A 615 10.00 24.07 18.81
CA ASP A 615 8.54 24.01 18.73
C ASP A 615 8.00 24.67 17.43
N ILE A 616 8.79 24.65 16.34
CA ILE A 616 8.38 25.15 15.02
C ILE A 616 7.60 24.09 14.26
N TYR A 617 6.67 24.53 13.40
CA TYR A 617 5.91 23.59 12.57
C TYR A 617 5.75 24.03 11.11
N ILE A 618 5.84 23.05 10.20
CA ILE A 618 5.70 23.20 8.75
C ILE A 618 4.67 22.15 8.29
N VAL A 619 3.47 22.59 7.90
CA VAL A 619 2.35 21.68 7.60
C VAL A 619 1.76 21.98 6.23
N ASN A 620 1.60 20.96 5.38
CA ASN A 620 1.01 21.11 4.04
C ASN A 620 1.71 22.20 3.20
N VAL A 621 3.05 22.16 3.18
CA VAL A 621 3.87 23.14 2.45
C VAL A 621 4.45 22.52 1.20
N GLY A 622 4.17 23.15 0.07
CA GLY A 622 4.73 22.77 -1.22
C GLY A 622 5.95 23.63 -1.57
N ILE A 623 7.06 23.04 -1.99
CA ILE A 623 8.21 23.76 -2.56
C ILE A 623 8.49 23.30 -3.98
N ARG A 624 8.77 24.23 -4.90
CA ARG A 624 9.04 23.91 -6.30
C ARG A 624 10.18 24.75 -6.85
N ALA A 625 11.00 24.11 -7.69
CA ALA A 625 12.15 24.73 -8.34
C ALA A 625 13.14 25.35 -7.34
N ALA A 626 13.10 24.90 -6.07
CA ALA A 626 14.04 25.34 -5.06
C ALA A 626 15.44 24.79 -5.37
N TRP A 627 16.49 25.52 -4.97
CA TRP A 627 17.83 24.93 -4.92
C TRP A 627 18.00 24.10 -3.63
N ASN A 628 17.70 24.73 -2.50
CA ASN A 628 17.68 24.12 -1.17
C ASN A 628 16.30 24.32 -0.53
N GLY A 629 15.71 23.26 0.04
CA GLY A 629 14.38 23.26 0.63
C GLY A 629 14.35 23.77 2.07
N LEU A 630 14.57 22.88 3.03
CA LEU A 630 14.41 23.11 4.47
C LEU A 630 15.73 22.89 5.25
N ASP A 631 16.10 23.90 6.04
CA ASP A 631 17.24 23.89 6.96
C ASP A 631 16.77 23.77 8.42
N LEU A 632 17.03 22.61 9.01
CA LEU A 632 16.87 22.29 10.43
C LEU A 632 18.20 21.87 11.06
N PHE A 633 19.33 22.27 10.46
CA PHE A 633 20.67 21.86 10.90
C PHE A 633 21.55 23.05 11.30
N SER A 634 21.29 24.26 10.76
CA SER A 634 22.08 25.45 11.08
C SER A 634 21.82 25.98 12.49
N ASN A 635 20.63 25.72 13.06
CA ASN A 635 20.23 26.11 14.40
C ASN A 635 19.59 24.92 15.12
N LYS A 636 19.64 24.94 16.45
CA LYS A 636 18.93 23.95 17.27
C LYS A 636 17.42 24.17 17.19
N CYS A 637 16.70 23.17 16.70
CA CYS A 637 15.26 23.16 16.44
C CYS A 637 14.61 21.98 17.18
N ASP A 638 14.67 22.00 18.52
CA ASP A 638 14.04 20.95 19.34
C ASP A 638 12.52 20.88 19.06
N ASN A 639 11.95 19.67 19.05
CA ASN A 639 10.53 19.42 18.80
C ASN A 639 10.01 20.04 17.50
N HIS A 640 10.84 20.17 16.46
CA HIS A 640 10.33 20.61 15.16
C HIS A 640 9.34 19.58 14.62
N TYR A 641 8.26 20.06 13.99
CA TYR A 641 7.23 19.21 13.39
C TYR A 641 7.08 19.55 11.91
N VAL A 642 7.42 18.62 11.04
CA VAL A 642 7.24 18.73 9.59
C VAL A 642 6.24 17.67 9.15
N ASP A 643 5.13 18.08 8.55
CA ASP A 643 4.13 17.16 8.03
C ASP A 643 3.71 17.57 6.62
N TYR A 644 3.83 16.64 5.68
CA TYR A 644 3.50 16.85 4.28
C TYR A 644 4.27 18.00 3.63
N LEU A 645 5.60 18.05 3.84
CA LEU A 645 6.48 18.86 2.99
C LEU A 645 6.62 18.15 1.64
N ALA A 646 6.28 18.85 0.55
CA ALA A 646 6.15 18.19 -0.75
C ALA A 646 6.69 19.02 -1.92
N GLY A 647 7.04 18.35 -3.02
CA GLY A 647 7.37 18.99 -4.30
C GLY A 647 8.75 18.65 -4.85
N HIS A 648 9.60 19.67 -5.07
CA HIS A 648 10.87 19.54 -5.79
C HIS A 648 11.95 20.55 -5.37
N ALA A 649 13.18 20.07 -5.19
CA ALA A 649 14.41 20.86 -5.14
C ALA A 649 15.48 20.29 -6.09
N PHE A 650 16.50 21.08 -6.43
CA PHE A 650 17.61 20.67 -7.32
C PHE A 650 18.85 20.14 -6.58
N LYS A 651 19.01 20.44 -5.27
CA LYS A 651 20.19 20.02 -4.50
C LYS A 651 19.89 19.41 -3.14
N ASN A 652 19.31 20.15 -2.20
CA ASN A 652 18.99 19.61 -0.87
C ASN A 652 17.51 19.81 -0.59
N VAL A 653 16.76 18.76 -0.28
CA VAL A 653 15.36 18.93 0.14
C VAL A 653 15.29 19.26 1.62
N ILE A 654 15.82 18.43 2.50
CA ILE A 654 15.83 18.67 3.94
C ILE A 654 17.17 18.24 4.55
N ARG A 655 17.68 19.07 5.46
CA ARG A 655 18.80 18.71 6.33
C ARG A 655 18.43 18.95 7.79
N ILE A 656 18.66 17.95 8.63
CA ILE A 656 18.26 17.90 10.04
C ILE A 656 19.51 17.76 10.90
N GLY A 657 19.63 18.57 11.95
CA GLY A 657 20.74 18.47 12.90
C GLY A 657 20.82 19.63 13.89
N GLY A 658 22.00 20.24 14.03
CA GLY A 658 22.19 21.42 14.89
C GLY A 658 22.14 21.13 16.40
N GLY A 659 22.23 19.87 16.80
CA GLY A 659 22.05 19.39 18.16
C GLY A 659 20.59 19.27 18.59
N SER A 660 19.65 19.26 17.64
CA SER A 660 18.20 19.20 17.91
C SER A 660 17.78 17.89 18.56
N GLN A 661 16.74 17.94 19.38
CA GLN A 661 16.16 16.78 20.05
C GLN A 661 14.63 16.67 19.83
N GLY A 662 14.13 15.45 19.65
CA GLY A 662 12.68 15.17 19.62
C GLY A 662 11.96 15.65 18.37
N GLY A 663 12.69 15.81 17.26
CA GLY A 663 12.16 16.27 15.98
C GLY A 663 11.35 15.21 15.25
N MET A 664 10.42 15.66 14.42
CA MET A 664 9.58 14.79 13.59
C MET A 664 9.49 15.32 12.17
N VAL A 665 9.73 14.43 11.21
CA VAL A 665 9.47 14.64 9.78
C VAL A 665 8.56 13.52 9.30
N ASN A 666 7.38 13.91 8.85
CA ASN A 666 6.30 12.99 8.50
C ASN A 666 5.80 13.28 7.08
N ASN A 667 5.42 12.22 6.39
CA ASN A 667 4.63 12.26 5.17
C ASN A 667 5.24 13.10 4.04
N MET A 668 6.58 13.22 3.95
CA MET A 668 7.21 13.91 2.83
C MET A 668 6.78 13.30 1.49
N GLN A 669 6.54 14.14 0.49
CA GLN A 669 6.19 13.70 -0.87
C GLN A 669 6.97 14.51 -1.91
N PHE A 670 8.18 14.05 -2.25
CA PHE A 670 9.04 14.72 -3.24
C PHE A 670 9.17 13.91 -4.52
N ASN A 671 9.02 14.56 -5.66
CA ASN A 671 9.11 13.88 -6.95
C ASN A 671 9.67 14.83 -8.01
N THR A 672 10.70 14.39 -8.73
CA THR A 672 11.31 15.14 -9.84
C THR A 672 10.30 15.58 -10.90
N ILE A 673 9.22 14.82 -11.08
CA ILE A 673 8.14 15.12 -12.03
C ILE A 673 7.47 16.48 -11.77
N VAL A 674 7.45 16.96 -10.53
CA VAL A 674 6.81 18.24 -10.15
C VAL A 674 7.47 19.43 -10.84
N TYR A 675 8.79 19.37 -11.07
CA TYR A 675 9.47 20.33 -11.90
C TYR A 675 9.46 19.91 -13.36
N ALA A 676 9.91 18.69 -13.68
CA ALA A 676 10.12 18.20 -15.05
C ALA A 676 8.84 18.34 -15.90
N CYS A 677 7.71 17.84 -15.42
CA CYS A 677 6.42 17.92 -16.09
C CYS A 677 5.60 19.16 -15.69
N GLY A 678 6.22 20.18 -15.09
CA GLY A 678 5.53 21.38 -14.60
C GLY A 678 4.77 22.19 -15.67
N ALA A 679 4.97 21.92 -16.96
CA ALA A 679 4.20 22.49 -18.06
C ALA A 679 2.75 21.96 -18.12
N GLU A 680 2.55 20.72 -17.68
CA GLU A 680 1.25 20.06 -17.75
C GLU A 680 0.23 20.76 -16.86
N THR A 681 -1.02 20.82 -17.31
CA THR A 681 -2.13 21.43 -16.56
C THR A 681 -2.39 20.72 -15.23
N LYS A 682 -2.07 19.42 -15.16
CA LYS A 682 -2.11 18.68 -13.90
C LYS A 682 -1.03 19.16 -12.94
N PHE A 683 0.19 19.45 -13.36
CA PHE A 683 1.24 19.94 -12.46
C PHE A 683 1.27 21.46 -12.27
N GLY A 684 0.32 22.20 -12.85
CA GLY A 684 0.11 23.64 -12.57
C GLY A 684 0.53 24.60 -13.68
N SER A 685 1.00 24.09 -14.83
CA SER A 685 1.39 24.90 -16.01
C SER A 685 2.27 26.09 -15.67
N TRP A 686 3.37 25.83 -14.97
CA TRP A 686 4.30 26.84 -14.48
C TRP A 686 5.01 27.56 -15.64
N SER A 687 5.15 28.88 -15.54
CA SER A 687 5.75 29.71 -16.59
C SER A 687 7.26 29.52 -16.77
N ASN A 688 7.93 28.96 -15.77
CA ASN A 688 9.37 28.67 -15.81
C ASN A 688 9.69 27.29 -16.43
N ASN A 689 8.69 26.58 -16.98
CA ASN A 689 8.85 25.24 -17.49
C ASN A 689 8.12 25.00 -18.83
N ALA A 690 8.11 25.97 -19.75
CA ALA A 690 7.31 25.90 -20.97
C ALA A 690 7.81 24.88 -22.02
N ASP A 691 9.12 24.63 -22.09
CA ASP A 691 9.78 23.78 -23.09
C ASP A 691 10.77 22.80 -22.41
N ALA A 692 10.37 22.16 -21.31
CA ALA A 692 11.29 21.38 -20.50
C ALA A 692 11.70 20.06 -21.15
N ASP A 693 13.00 19.83 -21.22
CA ASP A 693 13.57 18.52 -21.49
C ASP A 693 13.52 17.71 -20.20
N ASN A 694 12.47 16.90 -20.04
CA ASN A 694 12.26 16.07 -18.86
C ASN A 694 13.51 15.26 -18.51
N GLY A 695 14.20 14.72 -19.52
CA GLY A 695 15.42 13.94 -19.35
C GLY A 695 16.53 14.73 -18.65
N LYS A 696 16.75 15.99 -19.02
CA LYS A 696 17.77 16.84 -18.39
C LYS A 696 17.45 17.19 -16.93
N ALA A 697 16.18 17.32 -16.57
CA ALA A 697 15.78 17.55 -15.19
C ALA A 697 16.10 16.32 -14.33
N TYR A 698 15.76 15.12 -14.81
CA TYR A 698 16.16 13.88 -14.17
C TYR A 698 17.69 13.74 -14.10
N ASP A 699 18.41 13.98 -15.21
CA ASP A 699 19.87 13.89 -15.23
C ASP A 699 20.56 14.86 -14.25
N GLN A 700 19.98 16.03 -14.01
CA GLN A 700 20.50 16.98 -13.02
C GLN A 700 20.24 16.47 -11.59
N ASN A 701 19.01 16.07 -11.27
CA ASN A 701 18.67 15.56 -9.94
C ASN A 701 19.46 14.28 -9.60
N MET A 702 19.63 13.37 -10.56
CA MET A 702 20.42 12.14 -10.38
C MET A 702 21.92 12.39 -10.15
N LYS A 703 22.42 13.63 -10.30
CA LYS A 703 23.81 14.01 -10.00
C LYS A 703 23.97 14.79 -8.71
N GLU A 704 22.94 15.52 -8.29
CA GLU A 704 23.08 16.54 -7.25
C GLU A 704 22.04 16.48 -6.14
N LEU A 705 20.83 15.98 -6.42
CA LEU A 705 19.69 16.03 -5.49
C LEU A 705 19.85 15.01 -4.36
N ARG A 706 19.78 15.51 -3.14
CA ARG A 706 19.75 14.78 -1.87
C ARG A 706 18.42 15.07 -1.21
N PHE A 707 17.66 14.02 -0.87
CA PHE A 707 16.37 14.23 -0.22
C PHE A 707 16.54 14.51 1.26
N ILE A 708 16.98 13.53 2.06
CA ILE A 708 17.14 13.68 3.51
C ILE A 708 18.62 13.56 3.88
N THR A 709 19.14 14.53 4.62
CA THR A 709 20.39 14.37 5.36
C THR A 709 20.13 14.55 6.85
N VAL A 710 20.52 13.55 7.64
CA VAL A 710 20.38 13.57 9.10
C VAL A 710 21.76 13.56 9.73
N GLU A 711 22.04 14.56 10.55
CA GLU A 711 23.28 14.72 11.31
C GLU A 711 22.96 15.23 12.72
N ASP A 712 23.88 15.12 13.68
CA ASP A 712 23.84 15.82 14.99
C ASP A 712 22.44 16.12 15.59
N CYS A 713 21.61 15.09 15.74
CA CYS A 713 20.31 15.16 16.43
C CYS A 713 20.05 13.87 17.21
N THR A 714 19.10 13.93 18.15
CA THR A 714 18.73 12.77 18.99
C THR A 714 17.23 12.64 19.10
N ASP A 715 16.73 11.41 19.09
CA ASP A 715 15.28 11.13 19.15
C ASP A 715 14.52 11.75 17.97
N GLU A 716 15.12 11.67 16.77
CA GLU A 716 14.50 12.10 15.52
C GLU A 716 13.56 11.01 15.00
N ILE A 717 12.35 11.40 14.57
CA ILE A 717 11.36 10.49 13.97
C ILE A 717 11.21 10.83 12.48
N LEU A 718 11.41 9.83 11.63
CA LEU A 718 11.05 9.88 10.21
C LEU A 718 9.89 8.91 9.96
N TYR A 719 8.79 9.38 9.39
CA TYR A 719 7.56 8.61 9.27
C TYR A 719 6.89 8.77 7.90
N ASN A 720 6.70 7.66 7.17
CA ASN A 720 5.98 7.63 5.89
C ASN A 720 6.51 8.65 4.86
N ASP A 721 7.82 8.87 4.88
CA ASP A 721 8.50 9.79 3.98
C ASP A 721 8.79 9.13 2.63
N PHE A 722 8.35 9.78 1.55
CA PHE A 722 8.54 9.31 0.18
C PHE A 722 9.30 10.30 -0.70
N HIS A 723 10.23 9.80 -1.50
CA HIS A 723 10.92 10.61 -2.51
C HIS A 723 11.29 9.83 -3.77
N TYR A 724 11.20 10.49 -4.94
CA TYR A 724 11.55 9.90 -6.24
C TYR A 724 12.57 10.71 -7.06
N GLY A 725 13.59 10.00 -7.56
CA GLY A 725 14.43 10.43 -8.68
C GLY A 725 15.55 11.39 -8.29
N GLY A 726 16.47 10.95 -7.44
CA GLY A 726 17.59 11.77 -6.94
C GLY A 726 18.93 11.03 -6.92
N TYR A 727 19.99 11.75 -6.57
CA TYR A 727 21.32 11.16 -6.40
C TYR A 727 21.38 10.33 -5.11
N GLU A 728 21.00 10.93 -3.99
CA GLU A 728 20.96 10.28 -2.67
C GLU A 728 19.57 10.39 -2.05
N GLY A 729 19.03 9.25 -1.61
CA GLY A 729 17.73 9.18 -0.91
C GLY A 729 17.85 9.74 0.50
N ILE A 730 18.45 8.95 1.39
CA ILE A 730 18.76 9.33 2.77
C ILE A 730 20.25 9.19 3.06
N VAL A 731 20.82 10.17 3.76
CA VAL A 731 22.21 10.17 4.21
C VAL A 731 22.26 10.40 5.73
N PHE A 732 22.76 9.40 6.46
CA PHE A 732 23.12 9.53 7.87
C PHE A 732 24.59 9.93 7.98
N ASP A 733 24.84 11.16 8.39
CA ASP A 733 26.17 11.73 8.50
C ASP A 733 26.46 12.25 9.91
N LYS A 734 27.64 12.84 10.08
CA LYS A 734 28.04 13.58 11.26
C LYS A 734 28.24 15.05 10.92
N SER A 735 27.92 15.91 11.87
CA SER A 735 28.26 17.32 11.78
C SER A 735 29.77 17.53 11.65
N GLY A 736 30.18 18.74 11.27
CA GLY A 736 31.59 19.14 11.30
C GLY A 736 32.27 18.97 12.66
N ALA A 737 31.51 18.86 13.75
CA ALA A 737 32.01 18.59 15.10
C ALA A 737 32.20 17.08 15.41
N GLY A 738 31.87 16.19 14.48
CA GLY A 738 31.94 14.74 14.64
C GLY A 738 30.73 14.09 15.34
N ARG A 739 29.68 14.86 15.64
CA ARG A 739 28.44 14.36 16.28
C ARG A 739 27.47 13.80 15.23
N ALA A 740 26.93 12.61 15.48
CA ALA A 740 26.05 11.87 14.56
C ALA A 740 24.65 11.73 15.12
N ALA A 741 23.69 11.42 14.24
CA ALA A 741 22.27 11.37 14.57
C ALA A 741 21.82 10.03 15.19
N SER A 742 20.76 10.07 16.01
CA SER A 742 20.02 8.89 16.47
C SER A 742 18.51 9.14 16.49
N GLY A 743 17.72 8.10 16.28
CA GLY A 743 16.29 8.25 16.05
C GLY A 743 15.61 6.96 15.61
N LYS A 744 14.46 7.06 14.94
CA LYS A 744 13.68 5.92 14.45
C LYS A 744 13.06 6.24 13.08
N VAL A 745 12.96 5.24 12.22
CA VAL A 745 12.29 5.35 10.92
C VAL A 745 11.21 4.30 10.79
N LEU A 746 10.03 4.70 10.33
CA LEU A 746 8.97 3.80 9.88
C LEU A 746 8.48 4.22 8.49
N GLY A 747 8.43 3.28 7.55
CA GLY A 747 7.78 3.52 6.25
C GLY A 747 8.57 4.34 5.25
N LEU A 748 9.89 4.43 5.39
CA LEU A 748 10.72 5.19 4.45
C LEU A 748 10.64 4.60 3.04
N GLY A 749 10.28 5.44 2.08
CA GLY A 749 10.22 5.10 0.67
C GLY A 749 11.12 5.93 -0.20
N ILE A 750 12.10 5.28 -0.82
CA ILE A 750 13.02 5.92 -1.74
C ILE A 750 12.88 5.26 -3.09
N ASP A 751 12.32 5.96 -4.06
CA ASP A 751 12.16 5.50 -5.42
C ASP A 751 13.19 6.15 -6.37
N GLY A 752 13.72 5.36 -7.28
CA GLY A 752 14.59 5.83 -8.35
C GLY A 752 15.85 6.58 -7.94
N SER A 753 16.53 6.23 -6.83
CA SER A 753 17.77 6.92 -6.43
C SER A 753 19.05 6.26 -6.95
N MET A 754 20.15 7.00 -7.09
CA MET A 754 21.44 6.40 -7.45
C MET A 754 22.10 5.70 -6.25
N ASN A 755 21.94 6.26 -5.06
CA ASN A 755 22.31 5.66 -3.78
C ASN A 755 21.16 5.86 -2.80
N ALA A 756 20.36 4.83 -2.55
CA ALA A 756 19.10 5.02 -1.82
C ALA A 756 19.34 5.36 -0.33
N ALA A 757 20.04 4.51 0.43
CA ALA A 757 20.35 4.75 1.83
C ALA A 757 21.86 4.69 2.11
N MET A 758 22.41 5.76 2.70
CA MET A 758 23.83 5.88 3.01
C MET A 758 24.08 6.14 4.49
N PHE A 759 25.00 5.37 5.07
CA PHE A 759 25.39 5.46 6.48
C PHE A 759 26.88 5.78 6.59
N ASN A 760 27.20 7.01 6.95
CA ASN A 760 28.57 7.46 7.24
C ASN A 760 28.87 7.50 8.74
N ALA A 761 27.84 7.83 9.54
CA ALA A 761 27.90 7.85 11.00
C ALA A 761 26.50 7.70 11.60
N LEU A 762 26.42 7.10 12.78
CA LEU A 762 25.23 7.07 13.64
C LEU A 762 25.65 7.33 15.09
N GLY A 763 24.76 7.96 15.86
CA GLY A 763 24.87 8.07 17.30
C GLY A 763 24.75 6.70 17.97
N SER A 764 25.18 6.59 19.23
CA SER A 764 25.22 5.31 19.94
C SER A 764 23.86 4.66 20.16
N ALA A 765 22.77 5.44 20.14
CA ALA A 765 21.40 4.92 20.22
C ALA A 765 20.89 4.30 18.91
N GLY A 766 21.66 4.42 17.81
CA GLY A 766 21.29 3.86 16.51
C GLY A 766 20.15 4.62 15.83
N PHE A 767 19.69 4.07 14.70
CA PHE A 767 18.62 4.64 13.89
C PHE A 767 17.93 3.51 13.11
N PRO A 768 17.20 2.60 13.79
CA PRO A 768 16.63 1.43 13.13
C PRO A 768 15.53 1.83 12.15
N LEU A 769 15.46 1.12 11.03
CA LEU A 769 14.49 1.37 9.97
C LEU A 769 13.49 0.21 9.88
N VAL A 770 12.20 0.53 10.01
CA VAL A 770 11.10 -0.42 9.97
C VAL A 770 10.28 -0.23 8.69
N ASN A 771 9.90 -1.32 8.02
CA ASN A 771 9.06 -1.31 6.82
C ASN A 771 9.57 -0.37 5.71
N THR A 772 10.86 -0.48 5.38
CA THR A 772 11.49 0.37 4.37
C THR A 772 11.31 -0.22 2.99
N GLN A 773 11.19 0.60 1.94
CA GLN A 773 11.39 0.11 0.58
C GLN A 773 12.36 1.00 -0.18
N LEU A 774 13.27 0.37 -0.94
CA LEU A 774 14.39 1.04 -1.59
C LEU A 774 14.46 0.65 -3.06
N VAL A 775 14.41 1.66 -3.93
CA VAL A 775 14.59 1.50 -5.37
C VAL A 775 15.82 2.29 -5.79
N ALA A 776 16.72 1.57 -6.44
CA ALA A 776 17.88 2.13 -7.09
C ALA A 776 17.89 1.68 -8.54
N LEU A 777 18.02 2.63 -9.45
CA LEU A 777 17.85 2.37 -10.88
C LEU A 777 19.08 1.64 -11.44
N GLU A 778 18.83 0.79 -12.44
CA GLU A 778 19.88 0.23 -13.27
C GLU A 778 20.75 1.33 -13.89
N ALA A 779 22.05 1.08 -13.94
CA ALA A 779 23.02 1.93 -14.61
C ALA A 779 22.81 1.89 -16.14
N LYS A 780 21.83 2.65 -16.66
CA LYS A 780 21.49 2.70 -18.10
C LYS A 780 22.46 3.52 -18.95
N SER A 781 23.34 4.31 -18.32
CA SER A 781 24.34 5.12 -19.01
C SER A 781 25.68 5.10 -18.27
N THR A 782 26.77 5.41 -18.98
CA THR A 782 28.11 5.57 -18.40
C THR A 782 28.19 6.74 -17.41
N ALA A 783 27.19 7.62 -17.36
CA ALA A 783 27.16 8.75 -16.45
C ALA A 783 26.80 8.36 -15.01
N PHE A 784 26.16 7.20 -14.81
CA PHE A 784 25.73 6.72 -13.49
C PHE A 784 26.18 5.27 -13.25
N PRO A 785 27.50 5.00 -13.28
CA PRO A 785 28.00 3.63 -13.41
C PRO A 785 28.01 2.85 -12.09
N ASP A 786 27.51 3.42 -10.99
CA ASP A 786 27.69 2.85 -9.66
C ASP A 786 26.46 3.05 -8.76
N THR A 787 25.34 2.44 -9.15
CA THR A 787 24.09 2.51 -8.39
C THR A 787 24.01 1.43 -7.32
N ARG A 788 23.33 1.75 -6.21
CA ARG A 788 23.13 0.83 -5.07
C ARG A 788 21.93 1.17 -4.20
N TYR A 789 21.39 0.15 -3.52
CA TYR A 789 20.36 0.37 -2.50
C TYR A 789 20.96 0.93 -1.21
N ILE A 790 21.99 0.27 -0.68
CA ILE A 790 22.52 0.59 0.65
C ILE A 790 24.02 0.76 0.59
N THR A 791 24.53 1.82 1.22
CA THR A 791 25.96 2.08 1.38
C THR A 791 26.33 2.24 2.85
N LEU A 792 27.29 1.44 3.33
CA LEU A 792 28.04 1.74 4.56
C LEU A 792 29.37 2.39 4.17
N GLY A 793 29.55 3.65 4.56
CA GLY A 793 30.71 4.47 4.25
C GLY A 793 31.97 3.99 4.96
N GLU A 794 33.14 4.44 4.50
CA GLU A 794 34.43 3.99 5.04
C GLU A 794 34.62 4.30 6.54
N THR A 795 34.04 5.40 7.00
CA THR A 795 34.13 5.86 8.39
C THR A 795 33.09 5.20 9.30
N PHE A 796 32.14 4.45 8.75
CA PHE A 796 31.06 3.86 9.52
C PHE A 796 31.56 2.68 10.35
N THR A 797 31.20 2.61 11.62
CA THR A 797 31.64 1.55 12.54
C THR A 797 30.50 0.91 13.34
N GLY A 798 29.26 1.37 13.14
CA GLY A 798 28.08 0.91 13.84
C GLY A 798 27.32 -0.21 13.11
N ASN A 799 26.04 -0.33 13.44
CA ASN A 799 25.09 -1.21 12.77
C ASN A 799 24.07 -0.38 12.00
N ALA A 800 23.86 -0.70 10.72
CA ALA A 800 22.69 -0.25 9.97
C ALA A 800 21.66 -1.38 9.99
N GLU A 801 20.53 -1.17 10.66
CA GLU A 801 19.57 -2.22 10.98
C GLU A 801 18.22 -1.98 10.30
N PHE A 802 17.75 -2.97 9.56
CA PHE A 802 16.47 -2.96 8.87
C PHE A 802 15.58 -4.09 9.38
N TYR A 803 14.30 -3.76 9.58
CA TYR A 803 13.27 -4.64 10.10
C TYR A 803 12.06 -4.58 9.15
N GLY A 804 11.94 -5.55 8.24
CA GLY A 804 11.01 -5.45 7.11
C GLY A 804 11.57 -4.51 6.04
N ILE A 805 12.07 -5.07 4.94
CA ILE A 805 12.57 -4.27 3.82
C ILE A 805 12.36 -4.93 2.46
N ASP A 806 11.87 -4.12 1.50
CA ASP A 806 11.64 -4.52 0.11
C ASP A 806 12.52 -3.70 -0.85
N LEU A 807 13.18 -4.37 -1.82
CA LEU A 807 14.15 -3.74 -2.73
C LEU A 807 13.97 -4.19 -4.20
N TRP A 808 13.94 -3.23 -5.14
CA TRP A 808 13.81 -3.51 -6.59
C TRP A 808 14.43 -2.43 -7.48
N GLY A 809 14.49 -2.62 -8.80
CA GLY A 809 15.03 -1.63 -9.76
C GLY A 809 16.37 -2.01 -10.43
N GLY A 810 17.05 -3.06 -9.94
CA GLY A 810 18.23 -3.65 -10.57
C GLY A 810 19.47 -2.75 -10.62
N PRO A 811 19.96 -2.21 -9.49
CA PRO A 811 21.17 -1.40 -9.46
C PRO A 811 22.41 -2.20 -9.84
N LYS A 812 23.58 -1.57 -9.89
CA LYS A 812 24.83 -2.32 -10.10
C LYS A 812 25.19 -3.21 -8.92
N HIS A 813 25.05 -2.70 -7.70
CA HIS A 813 25.29 -3.44 -6.46
C HIS A 813 24.04 -3.40 -5.58
N SER A 814 23.62 -4.50 -4.95
CA SER A 814 22.55 -4.38 -3.94
C SER A 814 23.05 -3.52 -2.78
N THR A 815 24.26 -3.81 -2.29
CA THR A 815 24.86 -3.10 -1.15
C THR A 815 26.35 -2.85 -1.39
N VAL A 816 26.87 -1.77 -0.80
CA VAL A 816 28.31 -1.44 -0.74
C VAL A 816 28.71 -1.25 0.71
N ILE A 817 29.54 -2.14 1.24
CA ILE A 817 29.81 -2.26 2.68
C ILE A 817 31.31 -2.07 2.91
N ASN A 818 31.76 -0.82 3.10
CA ASN A 818 33.17 -0.52 3.32
C ASN A 818 33.63 -0.87 4.74
N ASN A 819 32.79 -0.64 5.74
CA ASN A 819 33.08 -0.83 7.16
C ASN A 819 31.76 -0.95 7.96
N GLY A 820 31.83 -1.38 9.23
CA GLY A 820 30.66 -1.60 10.07
C GLY A 820 29.83 -2.82 9.68
N ASN A 821 28.61 -2.92 10.22
CA ASN A 821 27.73 -4.07 9.99
C ASN A 821 26.40 -3.64 9.36
N LEU A 822 26.01 -4.33 8.29
CA LEU A 822 24.66 -4.28 7.74
C LEU A 822 23.86 -5.46 8.30
N VAL A 823 22.68 -5.17 8.87
CA VAL A 823 21.76 -6.18 9.42
C VAL A 823 20.40 -6.02 8.74
N LEU A 824 19.98 -7.05 8.01
CA LEU A 824 18.70 -7.10 7.30
C LEU A 824 17.86 -8.25 7.86
N ASN A 825 16.66 -7.94 8.35
CA ASN A 825 15.71 -8.92 8.88
C ASN A 825 14.39 -8.83 8.11
N LEU A 826 13.83 -9.97 7.70
CA LEU A 826 12.57 -10.07 6.96
C LEU A 826 12.61 -9.25 5.65
N VAL A 827 13.24 -9.83 4.63
CA VAL A 827 13.72 -9.08 3.46
C VAL A 827 13.15 -9.62 2.14
N ASN A 828 12.77 -8.73 1.23
CA ASN A 828 12.56 -9.07 -0.16
C ASN A 828 13.52 -8.31 -1.08
N PHE A 829 14.37 -9.02 -1.80
CA PHE A 829 15.04 -8.50 -2.99
C PHE A 829 14.31 -9.01 -4.23
N SER A 830 13.35 -8.22 -4.73
CA SER A 830 12.67 -8.50 -6.00
C SER A 830 13.66 -8.55 -7.16
N THR A 831 14.74 -7.78 -7.05
CA THR A 831 15.93 -7.89 -7.90
C THR A 831 17.19 -7.58 -7.09
N THR A 832 18.25 -8.38 -7.26
CA THR A 832 19.58 -8.01 -6.75
C THR A 832 20.28 -6.98 -7.63
N GLY A 833 21.44 -6.52 -7.17
CA GLY A 833 22.39 -5.81 -8.01
C GLY A 833 22.91 -6.69 -9.14
N ASN A 834 23.24 -6.06 -10.27
CA ASN A 834 23.70 -6.72 -11.49
C ASN A 834 25.09 -7.37 -11.36
N VAL A 835 25.94 -6.93 -10.42
CA VAL A 835 27.32 -7.44 -10.25
C VAL A 835 27.52 -8.14 -8.93
N TYR A 836 27.21 -7.47 -7.82
CA TYR A 836 27.34 -8.02 -6.48
C TYR A 836 26.08 -7.76 -5.66
N HIS A 837 25.64 -8.77 -4.92
CA HIS A 837 24.64 -8.58 -3.88
C HIS A 837 25.27 -7.86 -2.67
N PHE A 838 26.27 -8.47 -2.04
CA PHE A 838 27.11 -7.84 -1.03
C PHE A 838 28.45 -7.41 -1.62
N TYR A 839 28.59 -6.16 -2.05
CA TYR A 839 29.90 -5.65 -2.41
C TYR A 839 30.65 -5.23 -1.14
N LEU A 840 31.76 -5.91 -0.86
CA LEU A 840 32.60 -5.73 0.32
C LEU A 840 33.99 -5.29 -0.15
N PRO A 841 34.28 -3.98 -0.27
CA PRO A 841 35.58 -3.52 -0.77
C PRO A 841 36.75 -3.81 0.19
N LYS A 842 36.47 -3.99 1.49
CA LYS A 842 37.45 -4.19 2.57
C LYS A 842 37.00 -5.33 3.48
N SER A 843 37.94 -5.95 4.19
CA SER A 843 37.69 -7.04 5.16
C SER A 843 37.00 -6.60 6.47
N THR A 844 36.76 -5.30 6.63
CA THR A 844 36.20 -4.68 7.84
C THR A 844 34.67 -4.61 7.85
N GLY A 845 34.02 -4.59 6.69
CA GLY A 845 32.56 -4.59 6.58
C GLY A 845 31.94 -5.97 6.82
N LYS A 846 30.68 -6.06 7.26
CA LYS A 846 29.95 -7.34 7.34
C LYS A 846 28.50 -7.18 6.91
N ALA A 847 27.93 -8.23 6.34
CA ALA A 847 26.52 -8.32 5.98
C ALA A 847 25.86 -9.51 6.68
N LYS A 848 24.81 -9.26 7.45
CA LYS A 848 23.93 -10.28 8.03
C LYS A 848 22.56 -10.14 7.42
N MET A 849 22.07 -11.18 6.75
CA MET A 849 20.73 -11.23 6.17
C MET A 849 20.00 -12.45 6.69
N HIS A 850 18.83 -12.23 7.28
CA HIS A 850 18.04 -13.28 7.92
C HIS A 850 16.59 -13.20 7.45
N ASN A 851 16.00 -14.38 7.16
CA ASN A 851 14.62 -14.49 6.70
C ASN A 851 14.38 -13.63 5.46
N ALA A 852 15.01 -13.99 4.35
CA ALA A 852 14.99 -13.23 3.10
C ALA A 852 14.48 -14.05 1.92
N VAL A 853 13.85 -13.40 0.96
CA VAL A 853 13.65 -13.91 -0.40
C VAL A 853 14.50 -13.05 -1.34
N VAL A 854 15.36 -13.69 -2.12
CA VAL A 854 16.31 -12.98 -2.99
C VAL A 854 16.25 -13.51 -4.41
N ASN A 855 15.73 -12.70 -5.32
CA ASN A 855 15.74 -12.98 -6.74
C ASN A 855 17.07 -12.54 -7.37
N MET A 856 18.04 -13.45 -7.31
CA MET A 856 19.40 -13.25 -7.81
C MET A 856 19.42 -13.10 -9.34
N LYS A 857 20.10 -12.06 -9.83
CA LYS A 857 20.48 -11.96 -11.25
C LYS A 857 21.46 -13.08 -11.61
N SER A 858 21.28 -13.70 -12.77
CA SER A 858 22.04 -14.90 -13.20
C SER A 858 23.56 -14.74 -13.13
N ASP A 859 24.06 -13.54 -13.44
CA ASP A 859 25.49 -13.25 -13.53
C ASP A 859 26.03 -12.55 -12.27
N ALA A 860 25.18 -12.29 -11.28
CA ALA A 860 25.56 -11.63 -10.05
C ALA A 860 26.20 -12.61 -9.07
N SER A 861 27.26 -12.17 -8.39
CA SER A 861 27.86 -12.91 -7.29
C SER A 861 27.29 -12.45 -5.95
N ILE A 862 27.13 -13.39 -5.00
CA ILE A 862 26.67 -13.06 -3.65
C ILE A 862 27.62 -12.07 -2.95
N ALA A 863 28.93 -12.23 -3.16
CA ALA A 863 29.97 -11.33 -2.69
C ALA A 863 31.17 -11.33 -3.65
N ASN A 864 32.04 -10.31 -3.56
CA ASN A 864 33.29 -10.27 -4.32
C ASN A 864 34.34 -11.22 -3.74
N SER A 865 35.23 -11.72 -4.62
CA SER A 865 36.21 -12.75 -4.29
C SER A 865 37.13 -12.38 -3.13
N SER A 866 37.37 -13.33 -2.23
CA SER A 866 38.20 -13.24 -1.01
C SER A 866 37.51 -12.58 0.19
N HIS A 867 36.29 -12.07 0.03
CA HIS A 867 35.53 -11.37 1.07
C HIS A 867 34.22 -12.10 1.43
N GLU A 868 33.97 -13.28 0.87
CA GLU A 868 32.77 -14.10 1.14
C GLU A 868 32.57 -14.39 2.63
N LYS A 869 33.65 -14.52 3.41
CA LYS A 869 33.62 -14.77 4.87
C LYS A 869 32.92 -13.68 5.69
N GLN A 870 32.63 -12.53 5.08
CA GLN A 870 31.95 -11.40 5.72
C GLN A 870 30.43 -11.40 5.47
N ALA A 871 29.94 -12.32 4.64
CA ALA A 871 28.52 -12.51 4.37
C ALA A 871 27.96 -13.67 5.21
N PHE A 872 26.87 -13.39 5.91
CA PHE A 872 26.16 -14.31 6.80
C PHE A 872 24.69 -14.35 6.37
N VAL A 873 24.22 -15.51 5.90
CA VAL A 873 22.86 -15.68 5.38
C VAL A 873 22.17 -16.84 6.08
N GLY A 874 21.03 -16.54 6.71
CA GLY A 874 20.24 -17.50 7.47
C GLY A 874 18.76 -17.49 7.10
N ALA A 875 18.10 -18.64 7.20
CA ALA A 875 16.65 -18.79 7.07
C ALA A 875 16.05 -18.19 5.78
N SER A 876 16.77 -18.22 4.65
CA SER A 876 16.44 -17.46 3.44
C SER A 876 16.20 -18.35 2.21
N VAL A 877 15.49 -17.81 1.21
CA VAL A 877 15.23 -18.45 -0.09
C VAL A 877 15.99 -17.71 -1.19
N LEU A 878 17.06 -18.31 -1.70
CA LEU A 878 17.95 -17.73 -2.72
C LEU A 878 18.85 -18.77 -3.39
N ASP A 879 19.28 -18.49 -4.62
CA ASP A 879 20.20 -19.35 -5.37
C ASP A 879 21.62 -18.78 -5.42
N ILE A 880 22.61 -19.55 -4.98
CA ILE A 880 24.04 -19.24 -5.18
C ILE A 880 24.83 -20.48 -5.57
N GLU A 881 26.03 -20.27 -6.12
CA GLU A 881 26.93 -21.36 -6.51
C GLU A 881 27.36 -22.20 -5.29
N SER A 882 27.19 -23.52 -5.37
CA SER A 882 27.40 -24.44 -4.24
C SER A 882 28.83 -24.42 -3.68
N TRP A 883 29.83 -24.13 -4.50
CA TRP A 883 31.23 -24.02 -4.05
C TRP A 883 31.48 -22.73 -3.26
N ARG A 884 30.71 -21.66 -3.49
CA ARG A 884 30.83 -20.39 -2.76
C ARG A 884 30.27 -20.45 -1.36
N ILE A 885 29.25 -21.28 -1.13
CA ILE A 885 28.67 -21.53 0.21
C ILE A 885 29.78 -21.84 1.23
N LYS A 886 30.78 -22.63 0.85
CA LYS A 886 31.91 -23.04 1.71
C LYS A 886 32.87 -21.90 2.08
N LEU A 887 32.79 -20.77 1.39
CA LEU A 887 33.62 -19.59 1.61
C LEU A 887 32.92 -18.55 2.48
N MET A 888 31.60 -18.68 2.67
CA MET A 888 30.81 -17.71 3.41
C MET A 888 31.09 -17.77 4.92
N GLY A 889 30.79 -16.66 5.60
CA GLY A 889 30.88 -16.60 7.07
C GLY A 889 29.84 -17.50 7.71
N GLU A 890 28.64 -17.54 7.12
CA GLU A 890 27.54 -18.40 7.52
C GLU A 890 26.60 -18.64 6.34
N TRP A 891 26.13 -19.89 6.22
CA TRP A 891 25.06 -20.32 5.34
C TRP A 891 24.24 -21.36 6.09
N ASP A 892 23.11 -20.94 6.66
CA ASP A 892 22.35 -21.74 7.61
C ASP A 892 20.85 -21.77 7.27
N CYS A 893 20.27 -22.97 7.17
CA CYS A 893 18.84 -23.19 6.92
C CYS A 893 18.26 -22.40 5.72
N ASN A 894 18.93 -22.43 4.57
CA ASN A 894 18.51 -21.71 3.36
C ASN A 894 17.99 -22.65 2.27
N LEU A 895 16.91 -22.26 1.58
CA LEU A 895 16.35 -22.97 0.43
C LEU A 895 16.73 -22.29 -0.90
N THR A 896 16.74 -23.06 -1.98
CA THR A 896 16.85 -22.54 -3.36
C THR A 896 15.53 -21.94 -3.85
N LEU A 897 15.55 -21.03 -4.82
CA LEU A 897 14.31 -20.50 -5.44
C LEU A 897 13.56 -21.59 -6.21
N THR A 898 14.31 -22.45 -6.89
CA THR A 898 13.76 -23.64 -7.54
C THR A 898 13.56 -24.73 -6.47
N PRO A 899 12.33 -25.24 -6.27
CA PRO A 899 12.10 -26.33 -5.32
C PRO A 899 12.92 -27.57 -5.64
N VAL A 900 13.51 -28.17 -4.61
CA VAL A 900 14.27 -29.41 -4.69
C VAL A 900 13.49 -30.52 -4.00
N PHE A 901 13.36 -31.68 -4.64
CA PHE A 901 12.73 -32.86 -4.04
C PHE A 901 13.62 -33.46 -2.97
N GLU A 902 13.04 -33.77 -1.82
CA GLU A 902 13.72 -34.53 -0.77
C GLU A 902 13.35 -36.01 -0.88
N ALA A 903 14.33 -36.90 -0.69
CA ALA A 903 14.07 -38.33 -0.67
C ALA A 903 13.33 -38.70 0.62
N THR A 904 12.01 -38.67 0.58
CA THR A 904 11.14 -39.04 1.71
C THR A 904 10.59 -40.46 1.57
N ASP A 905 10.14 -41.06 2.67
CA ASP A 905 9.43 -42.35 2.65
C ASP A 905 8.10 -42.29 1.86
N ALA A 906 7.60 -41.07 1.59
CA ALA A 906 6.43 -40.86 0.77
C ALA A 906 6.72 -41.13 -0.73
N LEU A 907 7.96 -40.94 -1.19
CA LEU A 907 8.35 -41.19 -2.59
C LEU A 907 8.56 -42.69 -2.83
N LEU A 908 7.92 -43.23 -3.86
CA LEU A 908 8.08 -44.62 -4.26
C LEU A 908 9.46 -44.85 -4.90
N SER A 909 10.11 -45.96 -4.53
CA SER A 909 11.37 -46.38 -5.13
C SER A 909 11.21 -46.70 -6.62
N ARG A 910 12.04 -46.06 -7.45
CA ARG A 910 12.05 -46.21 -8.92
C ARG A 910 13.03 -47.26 -9.44
N THR A 911 13.78 -47.93 -8.56
CA THR A 911 14.90 -48.82 -8.93
C THR A 911 14.49 -49.93 -9.90
N LYS A 912 13.25 -50.42 -9.81
CA LYS A 912 12.72 -51.47 -10.67
C LYS A 912 11.81 -50.96 -11.78
N TRP A 913 11.62 -49.66 -11.93
CA TRP A 913 10.65 -49.13 -12.89
C TRP A 913 11.17 -49.23 -14.32
N SER A 914 10.24 -49.39 -15.25
CA SER A 914 10.47 -49.22 -16.69
C SER A 914 9.51 -48.18 -17.24
N ILE A 915 9.99 -47.35 -18.17
CA ILE A 915 9.21 -46.30 -18.81
C ILE A 915 9.29 -46.44 -20.33
N THR A 916 8.19 -46.16 -21.00
CA THR A 916 8.11 -46.04 -22.47
C THR A 916 7.37 -44.76 -22.84
N ALA A 917 7.62 -44.27 -24.04
CA ALA A 917 6.95 -43.13 -24.63
C ALA A 917 6.55 -43.42 -26.08
N ASN A 918 5.45 -42.82 -26.56
CA ASN A 918 5.05 -43.00 -27.96
C ASN A 918 5.82 -42.12 -28.95
N VAL A 919 6.54 -41.12 -28.44
CA VAL A 919 7.47 -40.27 -29.19
C VAL A 919 8.82 -40.23 -28.45
N ASN A 920 9.91 -40.12 -29.20
CA ASN A 920 11.28 -40.08 -28.66
C ASN A 920 11.59 -41.15 -27.59
N ASN A 921 11.07 -42.38 -27.79
CA ASN A 921 11.13 -43.45 -26.79
C ASN A 921 12.57 -43.81 -26.37
N GLY A 922 13.55 -43.60 -27.24
CA GLY A 922 14.97 -43.87 -26.93
C GLY A 922 15.48 -43.09 -25.70
N ASN A 923 14.92 -41.92 -25.42
CA ASN A 923 15.27 -41.09 -24.27
C ASN A 923 14.32 -41.29 -23.08
N ALA A 924 13.30 -42.15 -23.15
CA ALA A 924 12.30 -42.28 -22.11
C ALA A 924 12.92 -42.62 -20.74
N ARG A 925 13.97 -43.46 -20.71
CA ARG A 925 14.63 -43.88 -19.47
C ARG A 925 15.28 -42.73 -18.70
N ASN A 926 15.64 -41.65 -19.38
CA ASN A 926 16.22 -40.46 -18.79
C ASN A 926 15.25 -39.75 -17.84
N ALA A 927 13.93 -39.95 -17.99
CA ALA A 927 12.96 -39.37 -17.06
C ALA A 927 12.91 -40.08 -15.70
N ILE A 928 13.62 -41.19 -15.50
CA ILE A 928 13.62 -41.94 -14.24
C ILE A 928 15.02 -42.43 -13.84
N ASP A 929 16.08 -41.74 -14.23
CA ASP A 929 17.47 -42.17 -14.02
C ASP A 929 18.19 -41.52 -12.81
N ASN A 930 17.53 -40.61 -12.09
CA ASN A 930 18.10 -39.81 -10.99
C ASN A 930 19.21 -38.86 -11.45
N ASN A 931 19.20 -38.43 -12.71
CA ASN A 931 20.09 -37.43 -13.24
C ASN A 931 19.28 -36.28 -13.85
N VAL A 932 19.07 -35.23 -13.06
CA VAL A 932 18.38 -33.99 -13.47
C VAL A 932 19.04 -33.24 -14.64
N SER A 933 20.22 -33.65 -15.11
CA SER A 933 20.85 -33.09 -16.33
C SER A 933 20.42 -33.79 -17.62
N THR A 934 19.79 -34.96 -17.51
CA THR A 934 19.22 -35.74 -18.61
C THR A 934 17.70 -35.65 -18.57
N ARG A 935 17.06 -35.83 -19.74
CA ARG A 935 15.60 -35.77 -19.84
C ARG A 935 15.06 -36.66 -20.95
N TRP A 936 13.79 -37.02 -20.82
CA TRP A 936 12.95 -37.33 -21.97
C TRP A 936 12.30 -36.05 -22.47
N ASP A 937 12.12 -35.91 -23.78
CA ASP A 937 11.30 -34.85 -24.36
C ASP A 937 10.59 -35.33 -25.62
N THR A 938 9.57 -34.61 -26.06
CA THR A 938 8.77 -34.99 -27.23
C THR A 938 9.51 -34.95 -28.56
N GLY A 939 10.69 -34.32 -28.63
CA GLY A 939 11.48 -34.08 -29.86
C GLY A 939 10.80 -33.17 -30.89
N GLN A 940 9.61 -32.66 -30.59
CA GLN A 940 8.78 -31.83 -31.44
C GLN A 940 7.82 -30.99 -30.59
N SER A 941 7.18 -29.98 -31.21
CA SER A 941 6.16 -29.17 -30.52
C SER A 941 5.06 -30.02 -29.88
N GLN A 942 4.56 -29.58 -28.73
CA GLN A 942 3.52 -30.30 -27.99
C GLN A 942 2.22 -30.43 -28.81
N LYS A 943 1.70 -31.65 -28.89
CA LYS A 943 0.44 -32.00 -29.58
C LYS A 943 -0.31 -33.08 -28.81
N ALA A 944 -1.63 -32.95 -28.80
CA ALA A 944 -2.54 -33.93 -28.22
C ALA A 944 -2.20 -35.37 -28.64
N GLY A 945 -2.10 -36.27 -27.66
CA GLY A 945 -1.81 -37.69 -27.84
C GLY A 945 -0.37 -38.11 -27.55
N GLN A 946 0.58 -37.18 -27.34
CA GLN A 946 1.92 -37.52 -26.84
C GLN A 946 1.82 -38.13 -25.44
N MET A 947 2.58 -39.19 -25.14
CA MET A 947 2.33 -40.02 -23.95
C MET A 947 3.59 -40.69 -23.41
N VAL A 948 3.68 -40.76 -22.08
CA VAL A 948 4.60 -41.63 -21.34
C VAL A 948 3.83 -42.66 -20.51
N THR A 949 4.35 -43.88 -20.43
CA THR A 949 3.78 -44.99 -19.64
C THR A 949 4.86 -45.57 -18.75
N VAL A 950 4.55 -45.76 -17.47
CA VAL A 950 5.44 -46.34 -16.47
C VAL A 950 4.86 -47.64 -15.94
N ASN A 951 5.71 -48.65 -15.85
CA ASN A 951 5.45 -49.90 -15.12
C ASN A 951 6.35 -49.91 -13.88
N MET A 952 5.72 -49.93 -12.71
CA MET A 952 6.39 -49.92 -11.41
C MET A 952 6.86 -51.33 -10.98
N ASN A 953 6.49 -52.38 -11.72
CA ASN A 953 6.81 -53.79 -11.51
C ASN A 953 6.34 -54.40 -10.17
N ALA A 954 5.57 -53.64 -9.38
CA ALA A 954 4.85 -54.10 -8.19
C ALA A 954 3.60 -53.25 -8.00
N ALA A 955 2.61 -53.77 -7.29
CA ALA A 955 1.44 -52.99 -6.88
C ALA A 955 1.87 -52.05 -5.76
N ASN A 956 1.74 -50.75 -5.99
CA ASN A 956 2.05 -49.71 -5.02
C ASN A 956 0.79 -48.90 -4.74
N LYS A 957 0.63 -48.46 -3.50
CA LYS A 957 -0.32 -47.39 -3.16
C LYS A 957 0.31 -46.06 -3.51
N LEU A 958 -0.46 -45.17 -4.14
CA LEU A 958 -0.01 -43.84 -4.53
C LEU A 958 -1.21 -42.91 -4.70
N ASN A 959 -0.97 -41.63 -4.50
CA ASN A 959 -1.94 -40.55 -4.68
C ASN A 959 -1.31 -39.27 -5.26
N ARG A 960 -0.03 -39.36 -5.69
CA ARG A 960 0.73 -38.30 -6.36
C ARG A 960 1.55 -38.85 -7.51
N ILE A 961 1.56 -38.12 -8.62
CA ILE A 961 2.54 -38.27 -9.71
C ILE A 961 3.20 -36.92 -9.93
N ILE A 962 4.51 -36.91 -10.10
CA ILE A 962 5.31 -35.68 -10.13
C ILE A 962 6.12 -35.67 -11.42
N LEU A 963 6.04 -34.56 -12.16
CA LEU A 963 6.83 -34.31 -13.37
C LEU A 963 7.76 -33.13 -13.13
N ASP A 964 9.06 -33.40 -13.11
CA ASP A 964 10.10 -32.38 -13.00
C ASP A 964 10.58 -31.97 -14.39
N SER A 965 10.29 -30.72 -14.75
CA SER A 965 10.76 -30.03 -15.95
C SER A 965 11.63 -28.82 -15.57
N SER A 966 12.16 -28.74 -14.33
CA SER A 966 12.77 -27.54 -13.74
C SER A 966 14.00 -27.03 -14.50
N LYS A 967 14.80 -27.92 -15.09
CA LYS A 967 15.94 -27.58 -15.97
C LYS A 967 15.52 -27.19 -17.40
N SER A 968 14.24 -27.20 -17.71
CA SER A 968 13.67 -26.70 -18.97
C SER A 968 12.37 -25.96 -18.68
N PRO A 969 12.45 -24.82 -17.95
CA PRO A 969 11.27 -24.08 -17.51
C PRO A 969 10.46 -23.62 -18.72
N GLY A 970 9.22 -24.10 -18.83
CA GLY A 970 8.35 -23.89 -19.98
C GLY A 970 7.97 -25.17 -20.73
N ASP A 971 8.71 -26.27 -20.52
CA ASP A 971 8.44 -27.56 -21.18
C ASP A 971 7.46 -28.46 -20.41
N GLY A 972 6.68 -27.93 -19.46
CA GLY A 972 5.57 -28.67 -18.85
C GLY A 972 4.43 -28.95 -19.87
N PRO A 973 3.62 -29.99 -19.65
CA PRO A 973 2.57 -30.37 -20.61
C PRO A 973 1.48 -29.29 -20.73
N ALA A 974 1.06 -28.95 -21.95
CA ALA A 974 0.01 -27.97 -22.24
C ALA A 974 -1.34 -28.35 -21.64
N GLY A 975 -1.61 -29.65 -21.61
CA GLY A 975 -2.68 -30.30 -20.88
C GLY A 975 -2.34 -31.76 -20.71
N TYR A 976 -2.92 -32.40 -19.70
CA TYR A 976 -2.64 -33.79 -19.35
C TYR A 976 -3.88 -34.52 -18.88
N GLU A 977 -3.88 -35.84 -19.08
CA GLU A 977 -4.73 -36.82 -18.42
C GLU A 977 -3.83 -37.89 -17.80
N LEU A 978 -4.06 -38.22 -16.53
CA LEU A 978 -3.34 -39.25 -15.78
C LEU A 978 -4.25 -40.46 -15.58
N TYR A 979 -3.77 -41.61 -16.03
CA TYR A 979 -4.45 -42.89 -15.84
C TYR A 979 -3.60 -43.85 -15.01
N VAL A 980 -4.25 -44.69 -14.21
CA VAL A 980 -3.61 -45.79 -13.46
C VAL A 980 -4.28 -47.12 -13.78
N LYS A 981 -3.58 -48.23 -13.55
CA LYS A 981 -4.16 -49.58 -13.55
C LYS A 981 -3.42 -50.54 -12.63
N ASN A 982 -4.13 -51.53 -12.11
CA ASN A 982 -3.57 -52.57 -11.25
C ASN A 982 -3.49 -53.92 -11.98
N GLY A 983 -2.43 -54.08 -12.76
CA GLY A 983 -2.13 -55.30 -13.51
C GLY A 983 -1.91 -55.00 -14.98
N ALA A 984 -1.11 -55.82 -15.68
CA ALA A 984 -0.77 -55.57 -17.08
C ALA A 984 -2.00 -55.56 -18.01
N ASN A 985 -2.99 -56.41 -17.72
CA ASN A 985 -4.21 -56.59 -18.53
C ASN A 985 -5.45 -55.88 -17.96
N ALA A 986 -5.29 -55.06 -16.90
CA ALA A 986 -6.40 -54.29 -16.35
C ALA A 986 -6.72 -53.06 -17.23
N ASP A 987 -7.97 -52.60 -17.15
CA ASP A 987 -8.41 -51.38 -17.81
C ASP A 987 -7.76 -50.13 -17.18
N TRP A 988 -7.54 -49.11 -18.00
CA TRP A 988 -7.02 -47.82 -17.54
C TRP A 988 -8.12 -47.00 -16.87
N LYS A 989 -7.90 -46.57 -15.64
CA LYS A 989 -8.77 -45.66 -14.90
C LYS A 989 -8.19 -44.24 -14.96
N LEU A 990 -8.96 -43.27 -15.47
CA LEU A 990 -8.60 -41.85 -15.37
C LEU A 990 -8.73 -41.43 -13.90
N VAL A 991 -7.68 -40.81 -13.36
CA VAL A 991 -7.64 -40.38 -11.94
C VAL A 991 -7.39 -38.89 -11.76
N ALA A 992 -6.81 -38.23 -12.76
CA ALA A 992 -6.64 -36.77 -12.77
C ALA A 992 -6.50 -36.24 -14.21
N GLU A 993 -6.83 -34.97 -14.40
CA GLU A 993 -6.61 -34.23 -15.64
C GLU A 993 -6.31 -32.75 -15.33
N GLY A 994 -5.62 -32.05 -16.21
CA GLY A 994 -5.28 -30.65 -15.99
C GLY A 994 -4.66 -29.96 -17.20
N LYS A 995 -4.33 -28.68 -17.04
CA LYS A 995 -3.77 -27.81 -18.09
C LYS A 995 -2.60 -26.98 -17.56
N ASN A 996 -1.79 -26.45 -18.47
CA ASN A 996 -0.70 -25.51 -18.19
C ASN A 996 0.30 -26.02 -17.14
N GLY A 997 0.87 -27.20 -17.38
CA GLY A 997 1.94 -27.73 -16.52
C GLY A 997 3.09 -26.74 -16.38
N THR A 998 3.50 -26.51 -15.14
CA THR A 998 4.59 -25.61 -14.75
C THR A 998 5.96 -26.34 -14.87
N SER A 999 7.02 -25.72 -14.35
CA SER A 999 8.36 -26.33 -14.26
C SER A 999 8.39 -27.58 -13.37
N VAL A 1000 7.51 -27.66 -12.36
CA VAL A 1000 7.33 -28.85 -11.54
C VAL A 1000 5.83 -29.07 -11.37
N LEU A 1001 5.30 -30.12 -11.98
CA LEU A 1001 3.87 -30.45 -11.91
C LEU A 1001 3.65 -31.60 -10.93
N ILE A 1002 2.93 -31.32 -9.85
CA ILE A 1002 2.40 -32.34 -8.93
C ILE A 1002 0.95 -32.62 -9.32
N ILE A 1003 0.65 -33.88 -9.64
CA ILE A 1003 -0.69 -34.36 -9.98
C ILE A 1003 -1.24 -35.13 -8.79
N GLY A 1004 -2.15 -34.51 -8.05
CA GLY A 1004 -2.90 -35.15 -6.97
C GLY A 1004 -4.13 -35.90 -7.46
N PHE A 1005 -4.42 -37.04 -6.85
CA PHE A 1005 -5.61 -37.86 -7.09
C PHE A 1005 -5.93 -38.69 -5.83
N PRO A 1006 -7.14 -39.26 -5.68
CA PRO A 1006 -7.45 -40.16 -4.56
C PRO A 1006 -6.45 -41.32 -4.44
N GLU A 1007 -6.28 -41.91 -3.26
CA GLU A 1007 -5.39 -43.07 -3.10
C GLU A 1007 -5.83 -44.23 -4.00
N GLU A 1008 -4.90 -44.70 -4.83
CA GLU A 1008 -5.10 -45.86 -5.69
C GLU A 1008 -4.01 -46.90 -5.42
N THR A 1009 -4.32 -48.17 -5.67
CA THR A 1009 -3.30 -49.21 -5.79
C THR A 1009 -3.07 -49.49 -7.26
N ALA A 1010 -1.85 -49.27 -7.77
CA ALA A 1010 -1.53 -49.47 -9.19
C ALA A 1010 -0.19 -50.18 -9.39
N THR A 1011 -0.05 -50.85 -10.53
CA THR A 1011 1.24 -51.34 -11.05
C THR A 1011 1.74 -50.50 -12.21
N HIS A 1012 0.84 -49.77 -12.89
CA HIS A 1012 1.16 -48.91 -14.02
C HIS A 1012 0.44 -47.57 -13.91
N PHE A 1013 1.05 -46.53 -14.46
CA PHE A 1013 0.38 -45.26 -14.77
C PHE A 1013 0.82 -44.76 -16.14
N LYS A 1014 -0.02 -43.94 -16.78
CA LYS A 1014 0.32 -43.24 -18.03
C LYS A 1014 -0.15 -41.80 -17.97
N ILE A 1015 0.62 -40.91 -18.60
CA ILE A 1015 0.26 -39.50 -18.74
C ILE A 1015 0.11 -39.23 -20.23
N THR A 1016 -1.05 -38.73 -20.64
CA THR A 1016 -1.33 -38.33 -22.02
C THR A 1016 -1.42 -36.82 -22.09
N GLN A 1017 -0.58 -36.20 -22.91
CA GLN A 1017 -0.62 -34.76 -23.20
C GLN A 1017 -1.86 -34.47 -24.08
N THR A 1018 -2.76 -33.57 -23.68
CA THR A 1018 -4.05 -33.31 -24.37
C THR A 1018 -4.19 -31.95 -25.09
N GLY A 1019 -3.43 -30.92 -24.71
CA GLY A 1019 -3.36 -29.60 -25.39
C GLY A 1019 -2.34 -29.48 -26.55
N THR A 1020 -2.09 -28.23 -26.97
CA THR A 1020 -1.11 -27.85 -28.02
C THR A 1020 -0.30 -26.65 -27.53
N LYS A 1021 1.03 -26.68 -27.67
CA LYS A 1021 1.94 -25.58 -27.26
C LYS A 1021 3.22 -25.59 -28.08
N GLY A 1022 3.83 -24.42 -28.31
CA GLY A 1022 5.18 -24.32 -28.88
C GLY A 1022 6.24 -24.80 -27.89
N GLY A 1023 7.36 -25.34 -28.38
CA GLY A 1023 8.39 -25.97 -27.53
C GLY A 1023 8.08 -27.44 -27.20
N TYR A 1024 8.95 -28.08 -26.44
CA TYR A 1024 8.84 -29.51 -26.12
C TYR A 1024 7.96 -29.75 -24.90
N TRP A 1025 7.43 -30.96 -24.73
CA TRP A 1025 7.10 -31.45 -23.39
C TRP A 1025 8.28 -32.29 -22.91
N SER A 1026 8.87 -31.92 -21.79
CA SER A 1026 10.09 -32.50 -21.25
C SER A 1026 9.89 -33.01 -19.83
N ILE A 1027 10.53 -34.12 -19.49
CA ILE A 1027 10.57 -34.69 -18.14
C ILE A 1027 12.02 -35.04 -17.83
N HIS A 1028 12.65 -34.26 -16.96
CA HIS A 1028 13.98 -34.56 -16.41
C HIS A 1028 13.86 -35.68 -15.40
N GLU A 1029 12.89 -35.59 -14.47
CA GLU A 1029 12.62 -36.65 -13.52
C GLU A 1029 11.11 -36.85 -13.31
N LEU A 1030 10.71 -38.11 -13.13
CA LEU A 1030 9.34 -38.53 -12.87
C LEU A 1030 9.30 -39.32 -11.56
N TYR A 1031 8.40 -38.94 -10.66
CA TYR A 1031 8.20 -39.62 -9.39
C TYR A 1031 6.73 -40.00 -9.18
N ALA A 1032 6.50 -40.94 -8.25
CA ALA A 1032 5.19 -41.19 -7.67
C ALA A 1032 5.33 -41.19 -6.15
N ALA A 1033 4.29 -40.74 -5.46
CA ALA A 1033 4.29 -40.69 -4.01
C ALA A 1033 2.96 -41.17 -3.42
N LEU A 1034 3.03 -41.62 -2.17
CA LEU A 1034 1.88 -41.77 -1.29
C LEU A 1034 2.05 -40.78 -0.13
N VAL A 1035 1.27 -39.71 -0.14
CA VAL A 1035 1.27 -38.70 0.92
C VAL A 1035 0.05 -38.90 1.82
N ASN A 1036 0.23 -38.77 3.13
CA ASN A 1036 -0.86 -38.79 4.08
C ASN A 1036 -1.56 -37.44 4.09
N ASP A 1037 -2.45 -37.18 3.15
CA ASP A 1037 -3.23 -35.94 3.16
C ASP A 1037 -4.05 -35.87 4.45
N THR A 1038 -4.08 -34.69 5.09
CA THR A 1038 -5.07 -34.41 6.14
C THR A 1038 -6.43 -34.69 5.52
N PRO A 1039 -7.28 -35.56 6.12
CA PRO A 1039 -8.61 -35.79 5.59
C PRO A 1039 -9.25 -34.43 5.39
N THR A 1040 -9.62 -34.10 4.15
CA THR A 1040 -10.66 -33.09 3.97
C THR A 1040 -11.82 -33.57 4.84
N SER A 1041 -12.53 -32.66 5.51
CA SER A 1041 -13.68 -33.02 6.38
C SER A 1041 -14.76 -33.85 5.64
N ILE A 1042 -14.59 -34.06 4.34
CA ILE A 1042 -15.24 -35.06 3.51
C ILE A 1042 -14.59 -36.45 3.73
N SER A 1043 -15.05 -37.20 4.75
CA SER A 1043 -14.69 -38.62 4.91
C SER A 1043 -14.93 -39.40 3.60
N LEU A 1044 -13.96 -40.14 3.07
CA LEU A 1044 -14.11 -40.89 1.81
C LEU A 1044 -15.08 -42.08 1.91
N GLU A 1045 -15.55 -42.46 3.10
CA GLU A 1045 -16.42 -43.62 3.29
C GLU A 1045 -17.86 -43.32 2.86
N VAL A 1046 -18.29 -43.94 1.77
CA VAL A 1046 -19.70 -44.07 1.37
C VAL A 1046 -20.21 -45.40 1.92
N ALA A 1047 -21.12 -45.35 2.89
CA ALA A 1047 -22.16 -46.38 2.95
C ALA A 1047 -23.13 -46.09 1.80
N GLU A 1048 -23.40 -47.06 0.93
CA GLU A 1048 -24.41 -46.93 -0.13
C GLU A 1048 -25.74 -46.50 0.49
N SER A 1049 -26.08 -45.22 0.35
CA SER A 1049 -27.36 -44.67 0.79
C SER A 1049 -28.35 -44.76 -0.36
N ALA A 1050 -29.57 -45.26 -0.10
CA ALA A 1050 -30.67 -45.33 -1.05
C ALA A 1050 -31.36 -43.96 -1.29
N GLY A 1051 -30.75 -42.86 -0.84
CA GLY A 1051 -31.29 -41.50 -0.89
C GLY A 1051 -30.67 -40.63 -1.99
N GLU A 1052 -31.28 -39.47 -2.25
CA GLU A 1052 -30.81 -38.51 -3.26
C GLU A 1052 -30.91 -37.06 -2.75
N ILE A 1053 -30.13 -36.17 -3.38
CA ILE A 1053 -30.18 -34.71 -3.16
C ILE A 1053 -30.69 -34.06 -4.45
N TYR A 1054 -31.57 -33.06 -4.34
CA TYR A 1054 -32.08 -32.31 -5.47
C TYR A 1054 -32.01 -30.81 -5.16
N TYR A 1055 -31.83 -29.99 -6.20
CA TYR A 1055 -31.87 -28.55 -6.10
C TYR A 1055 -32.85 -28.00 -7.14
N TYR A 1056 -33.82 -27.23 -6.68
CA TYR A 1056 -34.84 -26.60 -7.53
C TYR A 1056 -35.35 -25.30 -6.88
N ASP A 1057 -35.46 -24.23 -7.66
CA ASP A 1057 -36.03 -22.93 -7.25
C ASP A 1057 -35.44 -22.36 -5.94
N GLY A 1058 -34.11 -22.35 -5.84
CA GLY A 1058 -33.40 -21.88 -4.65
C GLY A 1058 -33.50 -22.81 -3.44
N GLN A 1059 -34.11 -23.99 -3.56
CA GLN A 1059 -34.25 -24.94 -2.47
C GLN A 1059 -33.42 -26.21 -2.72
N LEU A 1060 -32.60 -26.56 -1.74
CA LEU A 1060 -31.97 -27.86 -1.64
C LEU A 1060 -32.91 -28.80 -0.89
N ALA A 1061 -33.13 -30.02 -1.39
CA ALA A 1061 -33.95 -31.05 -0.74
C ALA A 1061 -33.25 -32.40 -0.83
N TRP A 1062 -33.53 -33.30 0.12
CA TRP A 1062 -32.97 -34.64 0.11
C TRP A 1062 -33.94 -35.71 0.60
N SER A 1063 -33.69 -36.96 0.21
CA SER A 1063 -34.48 -38.13 0.58
C SER A 1063 -33.57 -39.25 1.12
N GLY A 1064 -34.12 -40.19 1.89
CA GLY A 1064 -33.36 -41.36 2.37
C GLY A 1064 -32.50 -41.12 3.62
N LEU A 1065 -32.46 -39.90 4.16
CA LEU A 1065 -31.96 -39.58 5.50
C LEU A 1065 -33.12 -39.49 6.51
N LYS A 1066 -32.81 -39.69 7.79
CA LYS A 1066 -33.78 -39.53 8.88
C LYS A 1066 -34.33 -38.10 8.92
N SER A 1067 -35.66 -37.99 8.96
CA SER A 1067 -36.38 -36.71 9.03
C SER A 1067 -36.72 -36.28 10.46
N ASP A 1068 -36.36 -37.09 11.47
CA ASP A 1068 -36.63 -36.86 12.89
C ASP A 1068 -35.37 -36.43 13.66
N VAL A 1069 -34.29 -36.11 12.95
CA VAL A 1069 -33.02 -35.61 13.51
C VAL A 1069 -32.56 -34.36 12.75
N ASP A 1070 -31.69 -33.57 13.38
CA ASP A 1070 -31.07 -32.44 12.72
C ASP A 1070 -30.05 -32.93 11.69
N ASN A 1071 -30.33 -32.66 10.41
CA ASN A 1071 -29.44 -32.99 9.31
C ASN A 1071 -28.38 -31.89 9.18
N GLN A 1072 -27.10 -32.26 9.13
CA GLN A 1072 -26.00 -31.38 8.77
C GLN A 1072 -25.93 -31.24 7.25
N VAL A 1073 -26.07 -30.03 6.73
CA VAL A 1073 -25.83 -29.69 5.32
C VAL A 1073 -24.53 -28.93 5.19
N GLU A 1074 -23.65 -29.37 4.31
CA GLU A 1074 -22.44 -28.66 3.91
C GLU A 1074 -22.43 -28.44 2.41
N ILE A 1075 -22.03 -27.26 1.98
CA ILE A 1075 -21.82 -26.94 0.56
C ILE A 1075 -20.37 -26.53 0.43
N ILE A 1076 -19.68 -27.14 -0.51
CA ILE A 1076 -18.24 -27.00 -0.70
C ILE A 1076 -18.02 -26.64 -2.17
N ASP A 1077 -17.26 -25.59 -2.44
CA ASP A 1077 -16.92 -25.24 -3.82
C ASP A 1077 -15.90 -26.23 -4.41
N LEU A 1078 -15.65 -26.13 -5.72
CA LEU A 1078 -14.72 -27.06 -6.40
C LEU A 1078 -13.25 -26.88 -5.98
N SER A 1079 -12.90 -25.81 -5.26
CA SER A 1079 -11.60 -25.65 -4.62
C SER A 1079 -11.49 -26.33 -3.26
N GLY A 1080 -12.57 -26.94 -2.77
CA GLY A 1080 -12.61 -27.61 -1.46
C GLY A 1080 -12.93 -26.67 -0.30
N ARG A 1081 -13.23 -25.40 -0.55
CA ARG A 1081 -13.64 -24.44 0.48
C ARG A 1081 -15.10 -24.66 0.82
N ARG A 1082 -15.41 -24.76 2.12
CA ARG A 1082 -16.78 -24.88 2.61
C ARG A 1082 -17.46 -23.51 2.54
N VAL A 1083 -18.47 -23.39 1.69
CA VAL A 1083 -19.24 -22.16 1.45
C VAL A 1083 -20.53 -22.10 2.26
N LEU A 1084 -21.01 -23.24 2.79
CA LEU A 1084 -22.13 -23.30 3.72
C LEU A 1084 -21.98 -24.50 4.66
N SER A 1085 -22.39 -24.35 5.92
CA SER A 1085 -22.46 -25.42 6.92
C SER A 1085 -23.62 -25.12 7.88
N GLN A 1086 -24.68 -25.93 7.85
CA GLN A 1086 -25.91 -25.64 8.59
C GLN A 1086 -26.62 -26.91 9.05
N GLN A 1087 -27.07 -26.93 10.31
CA GLN A 1087 -28.02 -27.93 10.82
C GLN A 1087 -29.46 -27.55 10.42
N VAL A 1088 -30.23 -28.53 9.96
CA VAL A 1088 -31.62 -28.35 9.54
C VAL A 1088 -32.47 -29.53 10.01
N ASN A 1089 -33.57 -29.21 10.70
CA ASN A 1089 -34.54 -30.19 11.21
C ASN A 1089 -35.59 -30.61 10.16
N THR A 1090 -35.38 -30.22 8.90
CA THR A 1090 -36.20 -30.54 7.74
C THR A 1090 -35.35 -31.27 6.70
N ASN A 1091 -35.97 -32.03 5.81
CA ASN A 1091 -35.29 -32.65 4.66
C ASN A 1091 -35.09 -31.68 3.47
N SER A 1092 -34.99 -30.39 3.78
CA SER A 1092 -34.75 -29.33 2.81
C SER A 1092 -34.13 -28.11 3.48
N LEU A 1093 -33.46 -27.29 2.66
CA LEU A 1093 -32.81 -26.04 3.04
C LEU A 1093 -33.02 -25.02 1.92
N GLN A 1094 -33.56 -23.85 2.25
CA GLN A 1094 -33.62 -22.72 1.30
C GLN A 1094 -32.24 -22.06 1.21
N LEU A 1095 -31.74 -21.91 -0.01
CA LEU A 1095 -30.47 -21.27 -0.33
C LEU A 1095 -30.74 -19.92 -0.98
N SER A 1096 -30.53 -18.83 -0.25
CA SER A 1096 -30.59 -17.47 -0.79
C SER A 1096 -29.20 -16.94 -1.08
N GLY A 1097 -28.92 -16.51 -2.32
CA GLY A 1097 -27.68 -15.79 -2.64
C GLY A 1097 -26.45 -16.64 -2.96
N MET A 1098 -26.62 -17.93 -3.29
CA MET A 1098 -25.51 -18.74 -3.81
C MET A 1098 -25.06 -18.25 -5.19
N GLN A 1099 -23.76 -18.00 -5.37
CA GLN A 1099 -23.19 -17.68 -6.69
C GLN A 1099 -23.37 -18.85 -7.66
N GLY A 1100 -23.69 -18.55 -8.92
CA GLY A 1100 -23.85 -19.55 -9.96
C GLY A 1100 -22.57 -20.37 -10.16
N GLY A 1101 -22.66 -21.70 -10.04
CA GLY A 1101 -21.46 -22.55 -10.07
C GLY A 1101 -21.70 -24.00 -9.67
N PHE A 1102 -20.65 -24.81 -9.81
CA PHE A 1102 -20.66 -26.20 -9.32
C PHE A 1102 -20.19 -26.25 -7.87
N TYR A 1103 -20.91 -27.02 -7.07
CA TYR A 1103 -20.60 -27.29 -5.67
C TYR A 1103 -20.72 -28.78 -5.38
N ILE A 1104 -20.03 -29.22 -4.34
CA ILE A 1104 -20.26 -30.50 -3.67
C ILE A 1104 -21.18 -30.24 -2.49
N VAL A 1105 -22.37 -30.81 -2.52
CA VAL A 1105 -23.31 -30.77 -1.40
C VAL A 1105 -23.19 -32.07 -0.62
N VAL A 1106 -23.03 -31.95 0.69
CA VAL A 1106 -23.00 -33.06 1.65
C VAL A 1106 -24.18 -32.87 2.60
N VAL A 1107 -24.96 -33.93 2.84
CA VAL A 1107 -26.01 -33.92 3.85
C VAL A 1107 -25.84 -35.13 4.75
N SER A 1108 -25.92 -34.98 6.07
CA SER A 1108 -25.78 -36.10 7.01
C SER A 1108 -26.77 -36.04 8.16
N ASP A 1109 -27.32 -37.19 8.55
CA ASP A 1109 -28.18 -37.34 9.74
C ASP A 1109 -27.39 -37.78 11.00
N GLY A 1110 -26.06 -37.66 10.96
CA GLY A 1110 -25.13 -38.13 11.99
C GLY A 1110 -24.78 -39.62 11.90
N THR A 1111 -25.51 -40.42 11.12
CA THR A 1111 -25.21 -41.84 10.86
C THR A 1111 -24.96 -42.12 9.38
N ASN A 1112 -25.76 -41.53 8.50
CA ASN A 1112 -25.73 -41.69 7.06
C ASN A 1112 -25.33 -40.36 6.39
N VAL A 1113 -24.76 -40.44 5.19
CA VAL A 1113 -24.30 -39.27 4.42
C VAL A 1113 -24.76 -39.39 2.98
N LEU A 1114 -25.34 -38.31 2.44
CA LEU A 1114 -25.60 -38.10 1.02
C LEU A 1114 -24.60 -37.11 0.45
N ARG A 1115 -24.19 -37.31 -0.79
CA ARG A 1115 -23.33 -36.37 -1.53
C ARG A 1115 -23.76 -36.21 -2.96
N LYS A 1116 -23.75 -34.98 -3.46
CA LYS A 1116 -24.03 -34.71 -4.87
C LYS A 1116 -23.29 -33.47 -5.35
N LYS A 1117 -22.65 -33.59 -6.52
CA LYS A 1117 -22.20 -32.42 -7.27
C LYS A 1117 -23.42 -31.76 -7.89
N LEU A 1118 -23.73 -30.54 -7.48
CA LEU A 1118 -24.87 -29.78 -7.96
C LEU A 1118 -24.39 -28.48 -8.61
N PHE A 1119 -25.06 -28.11 -9.69
CA PHE A 1119 -24.89 -26.79 -10.29
C PHE A 1119 -25.98 -25.88 -9.76
N PHE A 1120 -25.59 -24.83 -9.04
CA PHE A 1120 -26.53 -23.79 -8.64
C PHE A 1120 -26.58 -22.75 -9.74
N LYS A 1121 -27.81 -22.45 -10.18
CA LYS A 1121 -28.09 -21.43 -11.19
C LYS A 1121 -28.56 -20.18 -10.45
N GLU A 1122 -28.04 -19.02 -10.86
CA GLU A 1122 -28.53 -17.71 -10.40
C GLU A 1122 -30.01 -17.50 -10.70
#